data_AF-A0AA88I6K0-F1
#
_entry.id   AF-A0AA88I6K0-F1
#
_cell.length_a   1.000
_cell.length_b   1.000
_cell.length_c   1.000
_cell.angle_alpha   90.00
_cell.angle_beta   90.00
_cell.angle_gamma   90.00
#
_symmetry.space_group_name_H-M   'P 1'
#
loop_
_entity.id
_entity.type
_entity.pdbx_description
1 polymer ?
#
loop_
_entity_poly.entity_id
_entity_poly.type
_entity_poly.pdbx_seq_one_letter_code
_entity_poly.pdbx_strand_id
1 'polypeptide(L)'
;MNPKFSYEVGKAYVYNFQTTTETAITGTSKDVAIVTLSGVATVNVLNPCDFSLQISKTKVRASNEKVDAGPLEKQPLLFSFRDGTIEKVCPNDEEVTWALNIKKAVLSLLQHTPDGLKFADSTIETDVAGRCPTNYTIIEKGAILKKRDLTLCSGRLGRFSAVPTVSYSASAQTQTVPIFRANSECRMLVNKGVVESSQCIETHLLRPLSSVAGGGAQTKAVASISLQSTKKASSFKAENLNEESLLFDSSLPDLGSADRDLVYGLAKDICKALSSDQGELIPGLFSHLVHAVRRCSVRDLRWAYDKLVAKKSCPQVEKAVQNPCFGVHGRAYLLCRFVSVRIKRKYKVLISDPYSRSIFLDSLPNAGTPGAVTLMALLINEGKISEARQRTWFEHLHFTKYPAKEALKSLYVIIDKPQPLTQALIGVSGYARKVCESLGSECATDPEIQVFTVKMSKHLGNKCRAKDVIEEKKILATLKALGNIGGAHKDVQNTIRDCIQDPSLPVQTRLAAFQAVRSRACETSDLLLSILANSNENVEIRIASYLGAVKCPTYSTMKKIQEVLQNEQINQVGSFIQSHLDNLKSSSSPGKEEIRKMARSVSHGRSFPFDFRKFSRNLEFDYFCTENNAGWDADLNIIYSPESYLPRSASMNFTLDLFGQSMNLFEIGGRFEGLEYLIESYFGPEGIYRANEVLPTAQERFGNLNEKFWSRFNSLLRPKRAAPVNKAEIEALGKVMNLDKTFYNPPKGDFFLRLFGAEVATYSYRRGLDAPDADIIFDQIFRVEIARSVMFLDRISTFPTIAGLPLRLALNGTASLALDFESQIDVKAILRDPKTASLGLTIIPMASTEISASMGVEVNNLRYGVKTILNLHSSRGGGMKASWHQGKSFEFKLDLPKTKMSLVDAKSSLYVFSQNIDDGSEKLQKMNVLNSV
;
A
#
# COMPACT_ATOMS: atom_id res chain seq x y z
N MET A 1 -6.63 3.24 -57.26
CA MET A 1 -7.27 3.91 -56.10
C MET A 1 -6.61 5.28 -55.97
N ASN A 2 -7.39 6.37 -55.96
CA ASN A 2 -6.84 7.70 -55.71
C ASN A 2 -6.32 7.74 -54.26
N PRO A 3 -5.08 8.18 -54.00
CA PRO A 3 -4.61 8.33 -52.63
C PRO A 3 -5.47 9.37 -51.90
N LYS A 4 -5.93 9.03 -50.69
CA LYS A 4 -6.75 9.89 -49.83
C LYS A 4 -6.03 11.20 -49.46
N PHE A 5 -4.71 11.21 -49.56
CA PHE A 5 -3.83 12.33 -49.27
C PHE A 5 -3.06 12.77 -50.51
N SER A 6 -3.01 14.09 -50.73
CA SER A 6 -2.35 14.70 -51.89
C SER A 6 -1.04 15.41 -51.49
N TYR A 7 -0.28 14.82 -50.57
CA TYR A 7 1.06 15.31 -50.25
C TYR A 7 2.00 15.02 -51.43
N GLU A 8 2.59 16.06 -52.01
CA GLU A 8 3.43 15.93 -53.20
C GLU A 8 4.87 15.58 -52.83
N VAL A 9 5.38 14.50 -53.43
CA VAL A 9 6.77 14.03 -53.24
C VAL A 9 7.75 15.15 -53.63
N GLY A 10 8.75 15.39 -52.78
CA GLY A 10 9.74 16.45 -52.97
C GLY A 10 9.27 17.85 -52.55
N LYS A 11 8.06 18.00 -51.98
CA LYS A 11 7.61 19.22 -51.30
C LYS A 11 7.75 19.11 -49.77
N ALA A 12 7.86 20.26 -49.14
CA ALA A 12 7.86 20.44 -47.70
C ALA A 12 6.73 21.37 -47.27
N TYR A 13 5.94 20.91 -46.32
CA TYR A 13 4.77 21.60 -45.78
C TYR A 13 5.16 22.22 -44.45
N VAL A 14 5.07 23.55 -44.36
CA VAL A 14 5.52 24.33 -43.21
C VAL A 14 4.32 24.71 -42.37
N TYR A 15 4.27 24.20 -41.15
CA TYR A 15 3.20 24.41 -40.19
C TYR A 15 3.67 25.24 -39.01
N ASN A 16 2.82 26.15 -38.53
CA ASN A 16 2.96 26.73 -37.20
C ASN A 16 2.15 25.89 -36.22
N PHE A 17 2.78 25.46 -35.13
CA PHE A 17 2.08 24.76 -34.05
C PHE A 17 2.20 25.52 -32.73
N GLN A 18 1.16 25.43 -31.92
CA GLN A 18 1.10 26.01 -30.59
C GLN A 18 0.33 25.09 -29.66
N THR A 19 0.85 24.88 -28.45
CA THR A 19 0.19 24.13 -27.41
C THR A 19 0.19 24.93 -26.12
N THR A 20 -0.95 24.98 -25.44
CA THR A 20 -1.12 25.60 -24.13
C THR A 20 -1.74 24.56 -23.20
N THR A 21 -1.07 24.23 -22.10
CA THR A 21 -1.58 23.31 -21.09
C THR A 21 -1.74 24.06 -19.78
N GLU A 22 -2.97 24.12 -19.28
CA GLU A 22 -3.34 24.83 -18.06
C GLU A 22 -3.77 23.82 -17.00
N THR A 23 -3.27 23.95 -15.77
CA THR A 23 -3.70 23.13 -14.63
C THR A 23 -4.19 24.02 -13.50
N ALA A 24 -5.39 23.73 -12.98
CA ALA A 24 -6.10 24.58 -12.04
C ALA A 24 -6.95 23.75 -11.06
N ILE A 25 -7.40 24.36 -9.97
CA ILE A 25 -8.46 23.82 -9.10
C ILE A 25 -9.74 24.63 -9.36
N THR A 26 -10.57 24.13 -10.27
CA THR A 26 -11.75 24.84 -10.76
C THR A 26 -12.79 24.99 -9.66
N GLY A 27 -13.34 26.20 -9.53
CA GLY A 27 -14.32 26.55 -8.50
C GLY A 27 -13.73 26.94 -7.13
N THR A 28 -12.42 26.74 -6.89
CA THR A 28 -11.76 27.09 -5.62
C THR A 28 -10.80 28.26 -5.74
N SER A 29 -10.03 28.35 -6.82
CA SER A 29 -9.07 29.44 -7.06
C SER A 29 -9.07 29.90 -8.52
N LYS A 30 -8.61 31.13 -8.77
CA LYS A 30 -8.30 31.65 -10.12
C LYS A 30 -6.85 31.42 -10.53
N ASP A 31 -6.00 31.00 -9.60
CA ASP A 31 -4.58 30.77 -9.88
C ASP A 31 -4.42 29.48 -10.71
N VAL A 32 -3.59 29.56 -11.75
CA VAL A 32 -3.39 28.47 -12.72
C VAL A 32 -1.91 28.27 -13.03
N ALA A 33 -1.51 27.03 -13.24
CA ALA A 33 -0.20 26.68 -13.79
C ALA A 33 -0.31 26.52 -15.30
N ILE A 34 0.51 27.23 -16.09
CA ILE A 34 0.40 27.24 -17.56
C ILE A 34 1.72 26.80 -18.17
N VAL A 35 1.70 25.86 -19.11
CA VAL A 35 2.84 25.53 -19.97
C VAL A 35 2.48 25.85 -21.41
N THR A 36 3.28 26.68 -22.06
CA THR A 36 3.13 27.06 -23.47
C THR A 36 4.33 26.58 -24.27
N LEU A 37 4.05 25.97 -25.41
CA LEU A 37 5.03 25.55 -26.39
C LEU A 37 4.55 26.04 -27.75
N SER A 38 5.44 26.60 -28.54
CA SER A 38 5.16 27.05 -29.90
C SER A 38 6.38 26.84 -30.78
N GLY A 39 6.18 26.63 -32.06
CA GLY A 39 7.27 26.46 -33.00
C GLY A 39 6.79 26.25 -34.43
N VAL A 40 7.74 25.93 -35.30
CA VAL A 40 7.51 25.64 -36.72
C VAL A 40 7.84 24.18 -37.00
N ALA A 41 6.85 23.43 -37.47
CA ALA A 41 6.97 22.05 -37.89
C ALA A 41 7.05 21.99 -39.42
N THR A 42 8.17 21.50 -39.95
CA THR A 42 8.35 21.26 -41.39
C THR A 42 8.22 19.78 -41.67
N VAL A 43 7.21 19.41 -42.46
CA VAL A 43 6.96 18.03 -42.89
C VAL A 43 7.46 17.86 -44.32
N ASN A 44 8.54 17.10 -44.52
CA ASN A 44 9.08 16.80 -45.85
C ASN A 44 8.52 15.47 -46.36
N VAL A 45 8.07 15.46 -47.62
CA VAL A 45 7.60 14.26 -48.32
C VAL A 45 8.78 13.65 -49.07
N LEU A 46 9.33 12.55 -48.56
CA LEU A 46 10.52 11.91 -49.14
C LEU A 46 10.11 10.93 -50.24
N ASN A 47 9.17 10.04 -49.91
CA ASN A 47 8.56 9.05 -50.80
C ASN A 47 7.03 9.07 -50.57
N PRO A 48 6.21 8.33 -51.38
CA PRO A 48 4.76 8.31 -51.20
C PRO A 48 4.26 7.93 -49.79
N CYS A 49 5.02 7.14 -49.03
CA CYS A 49 4.67 6.75 -47.65
C CYS A 49 5.70 7.18 -46.60
N ASP A 50 6.85 7.76 -47.01
CA ASP A 50 7.95 8.09 -46.09
C ASP A 50 8.10 9.61 -45.96
N PHE A 51 8.04 10.08 -44.72
CA PHE A 51 8.04 11.48 -44.37
C PHE A 51 9.07 11.77 -43.28
N SER A 52 9.50 13.02 -43.18
CA SER A 52 10.32 13.50 -42.06
C SER A 52 9.71 14.75 -41.45
N LEU A 53 9.69 14.84 -40.12
CA LEU A 53 9.32 16.00 -39.34
C LEU A 53 10.57 16.69 -38.79
N GLN A 54 10.76 17.97 -39.12
CA GLN A 54 11.76 18.84 -38.49
C GLN A 54 11.06 19.97 -37.72
N ILE A 55 11.37 20.10 -36.43
CA ILE A 55 10.89 21.20 -35.60
C ILE A 55 11.97 22.30 -35.52
N SER A 56 11.56 23.57 -35.54
CA SER A 56 12.47 24.73 -35.46
C SER A 56 11.77 25.95 -34.85
N LYS A 57 12.54 26.96 -34.44
CA LYS A 57 12.04 28.25 -33.90
C LYS A 57 11.12 28.06 -32.69
N THR A 58 11.47 27.11 -31.84
CA THR A 58 10.69 26.70 -30.68
C THR A 58 10.81 27.69 -29.54
N LYS A 59 9.71 27.89 -28.83
CA LYS A 59 9.62 28.67 -27.61
C LYS A 59 8.81 27.88 -26.60
N VAL A 60 9.48 27.46 -25.53
CA VAL A 60 8.85 26.78 -24.39
C VAL A 60 8.89 27.71 -23.19
N ARG A 61 7.73 27.94 -22.59
CA ARG A 61 7.58 28.69 -21.34
C ARG A 61 6.69 27.93 -20.40
N ALA A 62 7.11 27.81 -19.15
CA ALA A 62 6.28 27.29 -18.09
C ALA A 62 6.04 28.42 -17.08
N SER A 63 4.81 28.92 -17.08
CA SER A 63 4.39 30.18 -16.45
C SER A 63 5.31 31.33 -16.89
N ASN A 64 6.23 31.76 -16.03
CA ASN A 64 7.17 32.86 -16.31
C ASN A 64 8.61 32.38 -16.61
N GLU A 65 8.88 31.08 -16.48
CA GLU A 65 10.23 30.51 -16.64
C GLU A 65 10.41 30.00 -18.08
N LYS A 66 11.53 30.36 -18.72
CA LYS A 66 11.90 29.87 -20.05
C LYS A 66 12.56 28.50 -19.92
N VAL A 67 12.15 27.55 -20.75
CA VAL A 67 12.72 26.20 -20.78
C VAL A 67 13.56 26.05 -22.04
N ASP A 68 14.71 25.40 -21.94
CA ASP A 68 15.53 25.08 -23.11
C ASP A 68 14.79 24.12 -24.04
N ALA A 69 14.71 24.51 -25.31
CA ALA A 69 14.03 23.77 -26.35
C ALA A 69 15.01 23.16 -27.37
N GLY A 70 16.32 23.31 -27.16
CA GLY A 70 17.38 22.79 -28.04
C GLY A 70 17.20 21.31 -28.43
N PRO A 71 16.86 20.39 -27.51
CA PRO A 71 16.64 18.99 -27.88
C PRO A 71 15.54 18.75 -28.91
N LEU A 72 14.48 19.58 -28.95
CA LEU A 72 13.41 19.47 -29.94
C LEU A 72 13.87 19.76 -31.37
N GLU A 73 14.86 20.64 -31.53
CA GLU A 73 15.34 21.11 -32.83
C GLU A 73 16.52 20.28 -33.37
N LYS A 74 17.16 19.47 -32.51
CA LYS A 74 18.44 18.79 -32.82
C LYS A 74 18.33 17.79 -33.98
N GLN A 75 17.34 16.89 -33.94
CA GLN A 75 17.21 15.79 -34.91
C GLN A 75 15.83 15.79 -35.57
N PRO A 76 15.72 15.51 -36.88
CA PRO A 76 14.43 15.23 -37.51
C PRO A 76 13.90 13.85 -37.09
N LEU A 77 12.58 13.69 -37.12
CA LEU A 77 11.91 12.42 -36.88
C LEU A 77 11.37 11.87 -38.19
N LEU A 78 11.83 10.69 -38.59
CA LEU A 78 11.26 9.95 -39.72
C LEU A 78 10.00 9.22 -39.29
N PHE A 79 9.02 9.14 -40.19
CA PHE A 79 7.77 8.42 -39.93
C PHE A 79 7.13 7.93 -41.22
N SER A 80 6.40 6.82 -41.08
CA SER A 80 5.57 6.28 -42.15
C SER A 80 4.18 6.92 -42.11
N PHE A 81 3.69 7.43 -43.22
CA PHE A 81 2.34 7.98 -43.34
C PHE A 81 1.58 7.32 -44.48
N ARG A 82 0.55 6.54 -44.13
CA ARG A 82 -0.26 5.78 -45.08
C ARG A 82 -1.73 6.06 -44.84
N ASP A 83 -2.42 6.55 -45.86
CA ASP A 83 -3.87 6.81 -45.85
C ASP A 83 -4.39 7.56 -44.61
N GLY A 84 -3.56 8.46 -44.06
CA GLY A 84 -3.92 9.32 -42.94
C GLY A 84 -3.63 8.75 -41.57
N THR A 85 -2.97 7.59 -41.52
CA THR A 85 -2.50 6.95 -40.31
C THR A 85 -0.98 6.94 -40.29
N ILE A 86 -0.41 7.21 -39.12
CA ILE A 86 1.02 7.11 -38.87
C ILE A 86 1.26 5.78 -38.16
N GLU A 87 1.73 4.79 -38.89
CA GLU A 87 1.92 3.43 -38.34
C GLU A 87 3.14 3.37 -37.41
N LYS A 88 4.27 3.96 -37.84
CA LYS A 88 5.56 3.90 -37.13
C LYS A 88 6.31 5.23 -37.20
N VAL A 89 7.14 5.46 -36.20
CA VAL A 89 8.14 6.52 -36.15
C VAL A 89 9.53 5.91 -35.99
N CYS A 90 10.56 6.64 -36.41
CA CYS A 90 11.95 6.19 -36.37
C CYS A 90 12.81 7.27 -35.68
N PRO A 91 12.84 7.31 -34.34
CA PRO A 91 13.73 8.20 -33.61
C PRO A 91 15.20 7.81 -33.78
N ASN A 92 16.07 8.79 -33.55
CA ASN A 92 17.50 8.57 -33.38
C ASN A 92 17.78 8.16 -31.92
N ASP A 93 18.80 7.33 -31.70
CA ASP A 93 19.15 6.83 -30.35
C ASP A 93 19.56 7.93 -29.36
N GLU A 94 20.01 9.10 -29.83
CA GLU A 94 20.33 10.25 -28.98
C GLU A 94 19.11 11.12 -28.64
N GLU A 95 17.93 10.83 -29.18
CA GLU A 95 16.73 11.63 -28.97
C GLU A 95 16.20 11.45 -27.54
N VAL A 96 16.09 12.55 -26.79
CA VAL A 96 15.53 12.52 -25.44
C VAL A 96 14.02 12.28 -25.45
N THR A 97 13.51 11.44 -24.54
CA THR A 97 12.13 10.97 -24.49
C THR A 97 11.08 12.09 -24.52
N TRP A 98 11.30 13.19 -23.78
CA TRP A 98 10.34 14.31 -23.74
C TRP A 98 10.23 15.03 -25.09
N ALA A 99 11.34 15.17 -25.82
CA ALA A 99 11.37 15.80 -27.14
C ALA A 99 10.71 14.90 -28.19
N LEU A 100 10.98 13.59 -28.13
CA LEU A 100 10.31 12.59 -28.95
C LEU A 100 8.80 12.60 -28.74
N ASN A 101 8.32 12.63 -27.50
CA ASN A 101 6.89 12.65 -27.18
C ASN A 101 6.17 13.89 -27.74
N ILE A 102 6.82 15.06 -27.73
CA ILE A 102 6.29 16.28 -28.39
C ILE A 102 6.24 16.11 -29.90
N LYS A 103 7.28 15.53 -30.53
CA LYS A 103 7.28 15.25 -31.98
C LYS A 103 6.14 14.27 -32.35
N LYS A 104 5.96 13.20 -31.56
CA LYS A 104 4.83 12.24 -31.67
C LYS A 104 3.47 12.96 -31.53
N ALA A 105 3.36 13.94 -30.63
CA ALA A 105 2.14 14.73 -30.48
C ALA A 105 1.85 15.66 -31.67
N VAL A 106 2.86 16.34 -32.21
CA VAL A 106 2.73 17.15 -33.44
C VAL A 106 2.24 16.29 -34.62
N LEU A 107 2.81 15.09 -34.77
CA LEU A 107 2.37 14.11 -35.76
C LEU A 107 0.91 13.66 -35.54
N SER A 108 0.50 13.46 -34.30
CA SER A 108 -0.87 13.09 -33.94
C SER A 108 -1.91 14.13 -34.35
N LEU A 109 -1.55 15.43 -34.41
CA LEU A 109 -2.44 16.50 -34.88
C LEU A 109 -2.74 16.45 -36.39
N LEU A 110 -1.90 15.76 -37.17
CA LEU A 110 -2.03 15.63 -38.63
C LEU A 110 -2.80 14.35 -39.03
N GLN A 111 -2.81 13.34 -38.15
CA GLN A 111 -3.46 12.06 -38.38
C GLN A 111 -4.98 12.24 -38.55
N HIS A 112 -5.65 11.53 -39.46
CA HIS A 112 -7.12 11.45 -39.55
C HIS A 112 -7.62 10.34 -40.49
N THR A 113 -8.78 9.77 -40.17
CA THR A 113 -9.29 8.54 -40.80
C THR A 113 -10.60 8.65 -41.65
N PRO A 114 -10.85 9.62 -42.55
CA PRO A 114 -12.04 9.53 -43.43
C PRO A 114 -11.73 9.26 -44.90
N ASP A 115 -12.04 8.04 -45.35
CA ASP A 115 -12.80 7.78 -46.59
C ASP A 115 -13.67 6.53 -46.37
N GLY A 116 -14.96 6.59 -46.73
CA GLY A 116 -15.91 5.46 -46.68
C GLY A 116 -16.75 5.29 -45.41
N LEU A 117 -16.52 6.06 -44.35
CA LEU A 117 -17.35 6.02 -43.14
C LEU A 117 -18.71 6.65 -43.43
N LYS A 118 -19.78 5.85 -43.37
CA LYS A 118 -21.15 6.36 -43.37
C LYS A 118 -21.37 7.17 -42.09
N PHE A 119 -22.38 8.03 -42.07
CA PHE A 119 -22.72 8.87 -40.91
C PHE A 119 -22.68 8.05 -39.59
N ALA A 120 -21.83 8.48 -38.65
CA ALA A 120 -21.70 7.98 -37.28
C ALA A 120 -20.98 6.64 -37.02
N ASP A 121 -19.88 6.34 -37.72
CA ASP A 121 -19.03 5.19 -37.38
C ASP A 121 -17.92 5.54 -36.35
N SER A 122 -17.80 4.72 -35.30
CA SER A 122 -16.70 4.75 -34.33
C SER A 122 -15.56 3.85 -34.79
N THR A 123 -14.32 4.34 -34.83
CA THR A 123 -13.13 3.55 -35.23
C THR A 123 -12.06 3.60 -34.14
N ILE A 124 -11.22 2.58 -34.04
CA ILE A 124 -10.07 2.60 -33.12
C ILE A 124 -8.91 3.32 -33.81
N GLU A 125 -8.42 4.39 -33.20
CA GLU A 125 -7.27 5.16 -33.66
C GLU A 125 -6.11 5.02 -32.68
N THR A 126 -4.88 4.90 -33.19
CA THR A 126 -3.66 4.81 -32.38
C THR A 126 -2.84 6.08 -32.57
N ASP A 127 -2.56 6.80 -31.49
CA ASP A 127 -1.71 8.00 -31.51
C ASP A 127 -1.03 8.24 -30.14
N VAL A 128 -0.49 9.44 -29.90
CA VAL A 128 0.16 9.80 -28.63
C VAL A 128 -0.77 9.61 -27.41
N ALA A 129 -2.08 9.71 -27.61
CA ALA A 129 -3.06 9.51 -26.55
C ALA A 129 -3.26 8.02 -26.24
N GLY A 130 -2.85 7.09 -27.09
CA GLY A 130 -3.04 5.64 -26.93
C GLY A 130 -3.93 5.05 -28.03
N ARG A 131 -4.49 3.86 -27.77
CA ARG A 131 -5.42 3.17 -28.69
C ARG A 131 -6.86 3.46 -28.30
N CYS A 132 -7.47 4.45 -28.94
CA CYS A 132 -8.73 5.05 -28.54
C CYS A 132 -9.89 4.77 -29.51
N PRO A 133 -11.07 4.35 -29.00
CA PRO A 133 -12.32 4.50 -29.74
C PRO A 133 -12.55 5.99 -30.08
N THR A 134 -12.68 6.29 -31.37
CA THR A 134 -12.77 7.66 -31.90
C THR A 134 -14.01 7.81 -32.75
N ASN A 135 -14.82 8.82 -32.41
CA ASN A 135 -16.03 9.16 -33.14
C ASN A 135 -15.74 10.30 -34.10
N TYR A 136 -16.01 10.07 -35.38
CA TYR A 136 -15.82 11.02 -36.45
C TYR A 136 -17.15 11.61 -36.90
N THR A 137 -17.22 12.93 -36.99
CA THR A 137 -18.38 13.64 -37.55
C THR A 137 -17.89 14.68 -38.56
N ILE A 138 -18.47 14.67 -39.75
CA ILE A 138 -18.19 15.67 -40.79
C ILE A 138 -19.13 16.85 -40.53
N ILE A 139 -18.58 18.03 -40.27
CA ILE A 139 -19.37 19.25 -40.03
C ILE A 139 -19.77 19.85 -41.38
N GLU A 140 -18.79 20.04 -42.26
CA GLU A 140 -18.92 20.63 -43.60
C GLU A 140 -17.89 19.99 -44.54
N LYS A 141 -17.92 20.35 -45.84
CA LYS A 141 -16.96 19.82 -46.82
C LYS A 141 -15.52 20.17 -46.43
N GLY A 142 -14.76 19.17 -46.00
CA GLY A 142 -13.38 19.33 -45.53
C GLY A 142 -13.22 19.61 -44.02
N ALA A 143 -14.32 19.82 -43.27
CA ALA A 143 -14.27 20.05 -41.83
C ALA A 143 -14.66 18.79 -41.04
N ILE A 144 -13.72 18.27 -40.25
CA ILE A 144 -13.85 17.02 -39.49
C ILE A 144 -13.79 17.33 -38.00
N LEU A 145 -14.73 16.77 -37.24
CA LEU A 145 -14.73 16.79 -35.79
C LEU A 145 -14.49 15.38 -35.25
N LYS A 146 -13.46 15.25 -34.42
CA LYS A 146 -13.12 14.02 -33.71
C LYS A 146 -13.46 14.17 -32.24
N LYS A 147 -14.20 13.22 -31.68
CA LYS A 147 -14.48 13.15 -30.24
C LYS A 147 -14.01 11.82 -29.68
N ARG A 148 -13.36 11.87 -28.51
CA ARG A 148 -12.84 10.71 -27.81
C ARG A 148 -13.09 10.81 -26.31
N ASP A 149 -13.58 9.73 -25.73
CA ASP A 149 -13.48 9.48 -24.30
C ASP A 149 -12.15 8.78 -24.05
N LEU A 150 -11.23 9.49 -23.40
CA LEU A 150 -9.86 9.02 -23.18
C LEU A 150 -9.80 7.97 -22.07
N THR A 151 -10.84 7.84 -21.25
CA THR A 151 -10.92 6.80 -20.21
C THR A 151 -11.08 5.40 -20.80
N LEU A 152 -11.54 5.29 -22.05
CA LEU A 152 -11.77 4.04 -22.76
C LEU A 152 -10.54 3.54 -23.54
N CYS A 153 -9.45 4.32 -23.63
CA CYS A 153 -8.31 3.91 -24.45
C CYS A 153 -7.34 2.99 -23.71
N SER A 154 -6.73 2.07 -24.45
CA SER A 154 -5.69 1.17 -23.95
C SER A 154 -4.28 1.72 -24.25
N GLY A 155 -3.27 1.24 -23.50
CA GLY A 155 -1.87 1.62 -23.70
C GLY A 155 -1.50 3.04 -23.24
N ARG A 156 -2.35 3.71 -22.44
CA ARG A 156 -2.14 5.11 -22.01
C ARG A 156 -1.39 5.29 -20.68
N LEU A 157 -1.33 4.25 -19.84
CA LEU A 157 -1.11 4.43 -18.40
C LEU A 157 0.19 3.78 -17.94
N GLY A 158 1.16 4.62 -17.56
CA GLY A 158 2.31 4.18 -16.75
C GLY A 158 1.88 4.06 -15.29
N ARG A 159 1.69 2.83 -14.79
CA ARG A 159 1.34 2.55 -13.38
C ARG A 159 2.60 2.24 -12.57
N PHE A 160 2.99 3.15 -11.68
CA PHE A 160 3.91 2.84 -10.58
C PHE A 160 3.11 2.91 -9.27
N SER A 161 2.72 1.77 -8.72
CA SER A 161 2.08 1.70 -7.39
C SER A 161 2.63 0.54 -6.59
N ALA A 162 2.96 0.80 -5.33
CA ALA A 162 3.38 -0.21 -4.36
C ALA A 162 2.21 -1.11 -3.91
N VAL A 163 0.97 -0.62 -4.06
CA VAL A 163 -0.23 -1.27 -3.54
C VAL A 163 -0.89 -2.08 -4.65
N PRO A 164 -0.97 -3.41 -4.54
CA PRO A 164 -1.63 -4.23 -5.54
C PRO A 164 -3.14 -3.96 -5.49
N THR A 165 -3.72 -3.66 -6.66
CA THR A 165 -5.17 -3.49 -6.81
C THR A 165 -5.67 -4.44 -7.88
N VAL A 166 -6.86 -5.01 -7.68
CA VAL A 166 -7.52 -5.83 -8.70
C VAL A 166 -8.64 -4.98 -9.28
N SER A 167 -8.68 -4.87 -10.61
CA SER A 167 -9.77 -4.15 -11.30
C SER A 167 -10.98 -5.08 -11.41
N TYR A 168 -12.19 -4.56 -11.21
CA TYR A 168 -13.43 -5.29 -11.44
C TYR A 168 -14.31 -4.58 -12.46
N SER A 169 -15.05 -5.33 -13.27
CA SER A 169 -16.04 -4.78 -14.19
C SER A 169 -17.42 -4.81 -13.53
N ALA A 170 -17.79 -3.75 -12.81
CA ALA A 170 -19.16 -3.61 -12.33
C ALA A 170 -20.08 -3.10 -13.46
N SER A 171 -21.37 -3.45 -13.41
CA SER A 171 -22.39 -3.03 -14.39
C SER A 171 -22.41 -1.51 -14.65
N ALA A 172 -22.90 -1.08 -15.83
CA ALA A 172 -22.82 0.30 -16.30
C ALA A 172 -23.48 1.35 -15.36
N GLN A 173 -24.45 0.96 -14.52
CA GLN A 173 -25.11 1.88 -13.57
C GLN A 173 -24.24 2.23 -12.35
N THR A 174 -23.31 1.36 -11.96
CA THR A 174 -22.32 1.57 -10.88
C THR A 174 -21.08 2.37 -11.31
N GLN A 175 -20.93 2.69 -12.60
CA GLN A 175 -19.74 3.34 -13.16
C GLN A 175 -19.82 4.89 -13.17
N THR A 176 -20.81 5.50 -12.51
CA THR A 176 -21.24 6.86 -12.85
C THR A 176 -20.36 8.00 -12.34
N VAL A 177 -19.32 7.76 -11.53
CA VAL A 177 -18.31 8.79 -11.23
C VAL A 177 -16.89 8.24 -11.33
N PRO A 178 -16.27 8.24 -12.53
CA PRO A 178 -14.82 8.15 -12.63
C PRO A 178 -14.23 9.35 -11.87
N ILE A 179 -13.40 9.11 -10.84
CA ILE A 179 -12.63 10.19 -10.17
C ILE A 179 -11.85 10.98 -11.21
N PHE A 180 -11.37 10.28 -12.24
CA PHE A 180 -10.58 10.82 -13.31
C PHE A 180 -11.36 10.65 -14.61
N ARG A 181 -11.87 11.75 -15.15
CA ARG A 181 -12.47 11.81 -16.48
C ARG A 181 -11.51 12.50 -17.42
N ALA A 182 -11.30 11.92 -18.59
CA ALA A 182 -10.46 12.52 -19.61
C ALA A 182 -11.18 12.48 -20.96
N ASN A 183 -11.27 13.62 -21.64
CA ASN A 183 -11.96 13.77 -22.92
C ASN A 183 -11.14 14.60 -23.88
N SER A 184 -11.24 14.31 -25.18
CA SER A 184 -10.60 15.08 -26.25
C SER A 184 -11.58 15.39 -27.38
N GLU A 185 -11.57 16.63 -27.84
CA GLU A 185 -12.31 17.12 -29.02
C GLU A 185 -11.34 17.82 -29.98
N CYS A 186 -11.23 17.33 -31.22
CA CYS A 186 -10.39 17.93 -32.25
C CYS A 186 -11.20 18.38 -33.46
N ARG A 187 -10.98 19.61 -33.91
CA ARG A 187 -11.54 20.18 -35.14
C ARG A 187 -10.44 20.31 -36.17
N MET A 188 -10.62 19.69 -37.33
CA MET A 188 -9.65 19.66 -38.41
C MET A 188 -10.26 20.21 -39.70
N LEU A 189 -9.49 21.02 -40.42
CA LEU A 189 -9.80 21.49 -41.76
C LEU A 189 -8.82 20.85 -42.74
N VAL A 190 -9.36 20.14 -43.72
CA VAL A 190 -8.61 19.40 -44.74
C VAL A 190 -9.05 19.91 -46.11
N ASN A 191 -8.09 20.41 -46.88
CA ASN A 191 -8.33 20.92 -48.23
C ASN A 191 -7.48 20.16 -49.23
N LYS A 192 -8.09 19.68 -50.31
CA LYS A 192 -7.44 18.86 -51.36
C LYS A 192 -6.59 17.69 -50.81
N GLY A 193 -6.98 17.09 -49.69
CA GLY A 193 -6.26 15.97 -49.07
C GLY A 193 -5.01 16.38 -48.26
N VAL A 194 -4.86 17.66 -47.92
CA VAL A 194 -3.80 18.19 -47.04
C VAL A 194 -4.46 18.83 -45.82
N VAL A 195 -3.93 18.58 -44.62
CA VAL A 195 -4.39 19.25 -43.39
C VAL A 195 -3.98 20.72 -43.46
N GLU A 196 -4.96 21.63 -43.47
CA GLU A 196 -4.74 23.08 -43.40
C GLU A 196 -4.67 23.55 -41.95
N SER A 197 -5.56 23.05 -41.09
CA SER A 197 -5.46 23.31 -39.65
C SER A 197 -6.08 22.19 -38.83
N SER A 198 -5.61 22.07 -37.58
CA SER A 198 -6.16 21.16 -36.58
C SER A 198 -6.07 21.81 -35.22
N GLN A 199 -7.16 21.81 -34.47
CA GLN A 199 -7.25 22.32 -33.11
C GLN A 199 -7.90 21.28 -32.20
N CYS A 200 -7.14 20.79 -31.24
CA CYS A 200 -7.56 19.82 -30.24
C CYS A 200 -7.69 20.48 -28.87
N ILE A 201 -8.77 20.17 -28.16
CA ILE A 201 -8.99 20.53 -26.77
C ILE A 201 -9.14 19.23 -25.99
N GLU A 202 -8.19 18.99 -25.11
CA GLU A 202 -8.16 17.85 -24.21
C GLU A 202 -8.34 18.32 -22.77
N THR A 203 -9.15 17.59 -22.00
CA THR A 203 -9.45 17.90 -20.60
C THR A 203 -9.26 16.67 -19.74
N HIS A 204 -8.55 16.81 -18.63
CA HIS A 204 -8.37 15.81 -17.58
C HIS A 204 -8.92 16.38 -16.29
N LEU A 205 -9.98 15.81 -15.76
CA LEU A 205 -10.65 16.26 -14.55
C LEU A 205 -10.50 15.21 -13.46
N LEU A 206 -9.80 15.56 -12.39
CA LEU A 206 -9.69 14.80 -11.17
C LEU A 206 -10.65 15.37 -10.10
N ARG A 207 -11.61 14.54 -9.68
CA ARG A 207 -12.69 14.91 -8.78
C ARG A 207 -12.85 13.89 -7.64
N PRO A 208 -12.00 13.97 -6.61
CA PRO A 208 -12.16 13.14 -5.42
C PRO A 208 -13.34 13.66 -4.58
N LEU A 209 -14.35 12.82 -4.35
CA LEU A 209 -15.41 13.01 -3.35
C LEU A 209 -16.35 14.22 -3.52
N SER A 210 -16.27 14.99 -4.60
CA SER A 210 -17.16 16.15 -4.85
C SER A 210 -18.40 15.75 -5.67
N SER A 211 -19.59 16.20 -5.28
CA SER A 211 -20.84 16.09 -6.03
C SER A 211 -21.18 17.34 -6.88
N VAL A 212 -20.38 18.42 -6.80
CA VAL A 212 -20.59 19.67 -7.55
C VAL A 212 -20.04 19.62 -8.98
N ALA A 213 -20.90 19.85 -9.98
CA ALA A 213 -20.51 19.96 -11.40
C ALA A 213 -19.46 21.06 -11.62
N GLY A 214 -18.34 20.72 -12.26
CA GLY A 214 -17.25 21.65 -12.56
C GLY A 214 -16.23 21.90 -11.44
N GLY A 215 -16.40 21.32 -10.24
CA GLY A 215 -15.42 21.39 -9.16
C GLY A 215 -14.40 20.24 -9.21
N GLY A 216 -13.11 20.55 -9.05
CA GLY A 216 -12.03 19.56 -9.02
C GLY A 216 -10.69 20.11 -9.52
N ALA A 217 -9.65 19.27 -9.48
CA ALA A 217 -8.39 19.61 -10.14
C ALA A 217 -8.53 19.28 -11.64
N GLN A 218 -8.28 20.25 -12.51
CA GLN A 218 -8.44 20.10 -13.95
C GLN A 218 -7.14 20.49 -14.67
N THR A 219 -6.71 19.65 -15.60
CA THR A 219 -5.72 20.01 -16.63
C THR A 219 -6.40 20.10 -17.98
N LYS A 220 -6.29 21.24 -18.65
CA LYS A 220 -6.79 21.49 -20.01
C LYS A 220 -5.61 21.72 -20.95
N ALA A 221 -5.44 20.86 -21.94
CA ALA A 221 -4.43 20.98 -22.98
C ALA A 221 -5.10 21.38 -24.30
N VAL A 222 -4.70 22.53 -24.85
CA VAL A 222 -5.14 23.02 -26.16
C VAL A 222 -3.94 22.92 -27.10
N ALA A 223 -4.07 22.17 -28.18
CA ALA A 223 -3.04 22.03 -29.20
C ALA A 223 -3.59 22.46 -30.56
N SER A 224 -2.85 23.30 -31.27
CA SER A 224 -3.23 23.78 -32.60
C SER A 224 -2.06 23.68 -33.58
N ILE A 225 -2.37 23.40 -34.83
CA ILE A 225 -1.42 23.40 -35.95
C ILE A 225 -2.09 24.02 -37.18
N SER A 226 -1.36 24.83 -37.95
CA SER A 226 -1.86 25.51 -39.14
C SER A 226 -0.81 25.57 -40.25
N LEU A 227 -1.21 25.26 -41.48
CA LEU A 227 -0.35 25.32 -42.66
C LEU A 227 -0.07 26.78 -43.03
N GLN A 228 1.20 27.12 -43.20
CA GLN A 228 1.64 28.48 -43.53
C GLN A 228 2.09 28.60 -44.97
N SER A 229 2.93 27.65 -45.43
CA SER A 229 3.46 27.66 -46.78
C SER A 229 3.91 26.26 -47.21
N THR A 230 4.14 26.12 -48.52
CA THR A 230 4.74 24.92 -49.12
C THR A 230 6.01 25.33 -49.85
N LYS A 231 7.11 24.59 -49.64
CA LYS A 231 8.43 24.85 -50.26
C LYS A 231 9.02 23.55 -50.82
N LYS A 232 10.19 23.62 -51.47
CA LYS A 232 10.91 22.41 -51.92
C LYS A 232 11.50 21.66 -50.72
N ALA A 233 11.40 20.33 -50.71
CA ALA A 233 11.93 19.49 -49.65
C ALA A 233 13.46 19.52 -49.60
N SER A 234 14.02 19.55 -48.39
CA SER A 234 15.43 19.33 -48.14
C SER A 234 15.75 17.83 -48.18
N SER A 235 16.85 17.44 -48.83
CA SER A 235 17.33 16.05 -48.79
C SER A 235 17.90 15.73 -47.41
N PHE A 236 17.47 14.62 -46.82
CA PHE A 236 17.98 14.13 -45.54
C PHE A 236 18.46 12.69 -45.65
N LYS A 237 19.59 12.38 -45.00
CA LYS A 237 20.07 11.00 -44.77
C LYS A 237 20.08 10.76 -43.28
N ALA A 238 19.40 9.71 -42.85
CA ALA A 238 19.33 9.30 -41.46
C ALA A 238 20.17 8.04 -41.24
N GLU A 239 20.90 8.00 -40.14
CA GLU A 239 21.69 6.85 -39.71
C GLU A 239 21.20 6.42 -38.31
N ASN A 240 21.27 5.12 -38.00
CA ASN A 240 20.87 4.51 -36.72
C ASN A 240 19.42 4.82 -36.32
N LEU A 241 18.48 4.24 -37.07
CA LEU A 241 17.05 4.38 -36.82
C LEU A 241 16.50 3.11 -36.17
N ASN A 242 15.85 3.27 -35.02
CA ASN A 242 15.07 2.21 -34.40
C ASN A 242 13.58 2.46 -34.65
N GLU A 243 12.84 1.43 -35.08
CA GLU A 243 11.40 1.56 -35.27
C GLU A 243 10.67 1.57 -33.93
N GLU A 244 9.85 2.60 -33.72
CA GLU A 244 8.99 2.75 -32.56
C GLU A 244 7.54 3.04 -32.97
N SER A 245 6.62 2.80 -32.04
CA SER A 245 5.21 3.20 -32.20
C SER A 245 5.00 4.70 -31.95
N LEU A 246 3.90 5.25 -32.49
CA LEU A 246 3.45 6.62 -32.19
C LEU A 246 2.98 6.82 -30.72
N LEU A 247 2.86 5.74 -29.95
CA LEU A 247 2.44 5.81 -28.55
C LEU A 247 3.41 6.68 -27.73
N PHE A 248 2.85 7.39 -26.77
CA PHE A 248 3.61 8.13 -25.78
C PHE A 248 4.49 7.18 -24.96
N ASP A 249 5.78 7.51 -24.85
CA ASP A 249 6.65 6.82 -23.92
C ASP A 249 6.47 7.40 -22.51
N SER A 250 5.96 6.56 -21.60
CA SER A 250 5.69 6.89 -20.19
C SER A 250 6.81 6.48 -19.23
N SER A 251 7.94 6.01 -19.75
CA SER A 251 9.15 5.76 -18.97
C SER A 251 9.49 6.96 -18.09
N LEU A 252 9.90 6.69 -16.85
CA LEU A 252 10.43 7.73 -15.99
C LEU A 252 11.79 8.17 -16.56
N PRO A 253 12.08 9.48 -16.62
CA PRO A 253 13.43 9.95 -16.91
C PRO A 253 14.42 9.25 -15.96
N ASP A 254 15.60 8.86 -16.46
CA ASP A 254 16.68 8.37 -15.61
C ASP A 254 17.10 9.52 -14.68
N LEU A 255 16.54 9.51 -13.47
CA LEU A 255 16.84 10.47 -12.42
C LEU A 255 18.28 10.16 -12.00
N GLY A 256 19.24 10.85 -12.61
CA GLY A 256 20.66 10.69 -12.35
C GLY A 256 21.01 10.67 -10.86
N SER A 257 22.22 10.23 -10.54
CA SER A 257 22.64 10.01 -9.15
C SER A 257 22.47 11.26 -8.28
N ALA A 258 21.68 11.19 -7.21
CA ALA A 258 21.57 12.29 -6.26
C ALA A 258 22.89 12.51 -5.53
N ASP A 259 23.16 13.78 -5.21
CA ASP A 259 24.32 14.17 -4.41
C ASP A 259 24.26 13.53 -3.01
N ARG A 260 25.28 12.75 -2.67
CA ARG A 260 25.45 12.13 -1.34
C ARG A 260 25.42 13.16 -0.20
N ASP A 261 25.84 14.39 -0.46
CA ASP A 261 25.85 15.48 0.52
C ASP A 261 24.43 15.97 0.85
N LEU A 262 23.48 15.88 -0.09
CA LEU A 262 22.06 16.22 0.12
C LEU A 262 21.41 15.27 1.15
N VAL A 263 21.66 13.96 1.03
CA VAL A 263 21.14 12.95 1.97
C VAL A 263 21.62 13.23 3.40
N TYR A 264 22.90 13.55 3.55
CA TYR A 264 23.48 13.93 4.84
C TYR A 264 22.88 15.25 5.38
N GLY A 265 22.71 16.26 4.51
CA GLY A 265 22.10 17.55 4.84
C GLY A 265 20.66 17.41 5.37
N LEU A 266 19.81 16.68 4.62
CA LEU A 266 18.41 16.45 4.99
C LEU A 266 18.27 15.70 6.33
N ALA A 267 19.08 14.66 6.55
CA ALA A 267 19.08 13.94 7.83
C ALA A 267 19.44 14.84 9.02
N LYS A 268 20.33 15.83 8.81
CA LYS A 268 20.69 16.83 9.82
C LYS A 268 19.57 17.85 10.06
N ASP A 269 18.92 18.31 9.00
CA ASP A 269 17.84 19.29 9.10
C ASP A 269 16.61 18.73 9.82
N ILE A 270 16.27 17.46 9.58
CA ILE A 270 15.24 16.76 10.37
C ILE A 270 15.64 16.74 11.85
N CYS A 271 16.91 16.44 12.18
CA CYS A 271 17.36 16.46 13.56
C CYS A 271 17.23 17.84 14.22
N LYS A 272 17.50 18.93 13.48
CA LYS A 272 17.28 20.29 13.98
C LYS A 272 15.79 20.55 14.27
N ALA A 273 14.89 20.17 13.35
CA ALA A 273 13.44 20.38 13.51
C ALA A 273 12.87 19.72 14.78
N LEU A 274 13.41 18.57 15.17
CA LEU A 274 13.03 17.89 16.43
C LEU A 274 13.50 18.60 17.68
N SER A 275 14.67 19.24 17.62
CA SER A 275 15.22 19.98 18.74
C SER A 275 14.52 21.33 18.96
N SER A 276 13.88 21.89 17.93
CA SER A 276 13.23 23.21 17.93
C SER A 276 11.70 23.19 18.10
N ASP A 277 11.10 22.06 18.49
CA ASP A 277 9.64 21.85 18.58
C ASP A 277 8.88 22.06 17.26
N GLN A 278 9.60 22.02 16.12
CA GLN A 278 9.05 22.14 14.77
C GLN A 278 8.65 20.76 14.22
N GLY A 279 7.92 19.99 15.02
CA GLY A 279 7.52 18.63 14.67
C GLY A 279 6.68 18.53 13.40
N GLU A 280 5.97 19.59 13.03
CA GLU A 280 5.15 19.70 11.82
C GLU A 280 5.97 19.54 10.52
N LEU A 281 7.25 19.96 10.51
CA LEU A 281 8.09 19.94 9.30
C LEU A 281 8.76 18.58 9.02
N ILE A 282 8.78 17.70 10.01
CA ILE A 282 9.50 16.41 9.94
C ILE A 282 8.97 15.52 8.81
N PRO A 283 7.64 15.32 8.63
CA PRO A 283 7.13 14.42 7.59
C PRO A 283 7.51 14.87 6.17
N GLY A 284 7.46 16.17 5.87
CA GLY A 284 7.88 16.72 4.58
C GLY A 284 9.38 16.56 4.32
N LEU A 285 10.22 16.89 5.31
CA LEU A 285 11.68 16.68 5.21
C LEU A 285 12.05 15.19 5.06
N PHE A 286 11.33 14.31 5.76
CA PHE A 286 11.53 12.86 5.63
C PHE A 286 11.15 12.35 4.23
N SER A 287 10.06 12.86 3.66
CA SER A 287 9.67 12.59 2.26
C SER A 287 10.81 12.93 1.30
N HIS A 288 11.40 14.12 1.45
CA HIS A 288 12.54 14.56 0.63
C HIS A 288 13.76 13.67 0.83
N LEU A 289 14.06 13.28 2.07
CA LEU A 289 15.16 12.37 2.37
C LEU A 289 14.96 11.02 1.66
N VAL A 290 13.76 10.45 1.71
CA VAL A 290 13.42 9.18 1.03
C VAL A 290 13.61 9.33 -0.49
N HIS A 291 13.17 10.43 -1.09
CA HIS A 291 13.36 10.70 -2.52
C HIS A 291 14.84 10.85 -2.90
N ALA A 292 15.66 11.50 -2.07
CA ALA A 292 17.11 11.61 -2.28
C ALA A 292 17.79 10.24 -2.18
N VAL A 293 17.46 9.44 -1.16
CA VAL A 293 18.02 8.09 -0.95
C VAL A 293 17.72 7.15 -2.12
N ARG A 294 16.57 7.30 -2.79
CA ARG A 294 16.23 6.50 -3.98
C ARG A 294 17.19 6.68 -5.15
N ARG A 295 17.83 7.84 -5.26
CA ARG A 295 18.72 8.20 -6.35
C ARG A 295 20.20 7.94 -6.01
N CYS A 296 20.52 7.41 -4.84
CA CYS A 296 21.91 7.19 -4.41
C CYS A 296 22.36 5.73 -4.63
N SER A 297 23.64 5.55 -4.94
CA SER A 297 24.25 4.22 -5.02
C SER A 297 24.50 3.63 -3.62
N VAL A 298 24.74 2.32 -3.53
CA VAL A 298 25.13 1.66 -2.25
C VAL A 298 26.34 2.35 -1.62
N ARG A 299 27.30 2.80 -2.43
CA ARG A 299 28.53 3.47 -1.98
C ARG A 299 28.23 4.82 -1.34
N ASP A 300 27.35 5.61 -1.94
CA ASP A 300 26.93 6.92 -1.43
C ASP A 300 26.14 6.79 -0.14
N LEU A 301 25.22 5.83 -0.08
CA LEU A 301 24.44 5.54 1.13
C LEU A 301 25.34 5.04 2.27
N ARG A 302 26.34 4.20 1.97
CA ARG A 302 27.33 3.75 2.95
C ARG A 302 28.16 4.92 3.49
N TRP A 303 28.60 5.82 2.62
CA TRP A 303 29.29 7.03 3.03
C TRP A 303 28.44 7.90 3.97
N ALA A 304 27.16 8.11 3.63
CA ALA A 304 26.26 8.91 4.46
C ALA A 304 26.06 8.27 5.84
N TYR A 305 25.88 6.94 5.89
CA TYR A 305 25.81 6.19 7.13
C TYR A 305 27.06 6.37 8.01
N ASP A 306 28.25 6.12 7.45
CA ASP A 306 29.51 6.17 8.20
C ASP A 306 29.78 7.60 8.72
N LYS A 307 29.42 8.64 7.95
CA LYS A 307 29.49 10.05 8.39
C LYS A 307 28.54 10.37 9.54
N LEU A 308 27.29 9.89 9.49
CA LEU A 308 26.30 10.10 10.54
C LEU A 308 26.67 9.38 11.84
N VAL A 309 27.38 8.25 11.76
CA VAL A 309 27.92 7.52 12.92
C VAL A 309 29.16 8.22 13.49
N ALA A 310 30.08 8.69 12.64
CA ALA A 310 31.37 9.25 13.08
C ALA A 310 31.26 10.62 13.76
N LYS A 311 30.23 11.42 13.46
CA LYS A 311 30.01 12.74 14.08
C LYS A 311 28.80 12.71 15.00
N LYS A 312 28.91 13.32 16.20
CA LYS A 312 27.77 13.75 17.02
C LYS A 312 27.01 14.85 16.26
N SER A 313 26.26 14.45 15.24
CA SER A 313 25.75 15.32 14.18
C SER A 313 24.48 16.09 14.59
N CYS A 314 23.85 15.68 15.69
CA CYS A 314 22.74 16.36 16.32
C CYS A 314 23.24 17.25 17.48
N PRO A 315 22.77 18.50 17.60
CA PRO A 315 22.98 19.27 18.82
C PRO A 315 22.41 18.47 19.99
N GLN A 316 23.24 18.23 21.01
CA GLN A 316 22.75 17.70 22.28
C GLN A 316 21.85 18.79 22.86
N VAL A 317 20.54 18.59 22.85
CA VAL A 317 19.65 19.49 23.59
C VAL A 317 19.87 19.20 25.07
N GLU A 318 20.78 19.93 25.68
CA GLU A 318 20.80 20.09 27.13
C GLU A 318 19.52 20.83 27.50
N LYS A 319 18.42 20.11 27.75
CA LYS A 319 17.28 20.73 28.43
C LYS A 319 17.78 21.15 29.80
N ALA A 320 17.87 22.46 30.03
CA ALA A 320 18.15 23.02 31.34
C ALA A 320 17.04 22.58 32.29
N VAL A 321 17.29 21.52 33.06
CA VAL A 321 16.43 21.18 34.20
C VAL A 321 16.54 22.37 35.16
N GLN A 322 15.43 23.10 35.33
CA GLN A 322 15.31 24.17 36.31
C GLN A 322 15.84 23.64 37.65
N ASN A 323 16.80 24.37 38.25
CA ASN A 323 17.50 23.88 39.43
C ASN A 323 16.48 23.57 40.54
N PRO A 324 16.30 22.30 40.96
CA PRO A 324 15.25 21.92 41.90
C PRO A 324 15.43 22.54 43.30
N CYS A 325 16.55 23.23 43.54
CA CYS A 325 16.86 23.89 44.81
C CYS A 325 16.59 25.41 44.81
N PHE A 326 15.83 25.94 43.85
CA PHE A 326 15.46 27.37 43.85
C PHE A 326 14.50 27.65 45.03
N GLY A 327 14.94 28.44 46.02
CA GLY A 327 14.17 28.80 47.22
C GLY A 327 14.53 28.04 48.51
N VAL A 328 15.53 27.14 48.50
CA VAL A 328 15.97 26.40 49.71
C VAL A 328 17.22 27.05 50.30
N HIS A 329 17.21 27.39 51.60
CA HIS A 329 18.34 28.01 52.31
C HIS A 329 18.90 27.11 53.44
N GLY A 330 20.16 27.36 53.83
CA GLY A 330 20.82 26.67 54.95
C GLY A 330 21.33 25.25 54.64
N ARG A 331 21.48 24.40 55.67
CA ARG A 331 22.02 23.01 55.53
C ARG A 331 21.23 22.13 54.55
N ALA A 332 19.94 22.42 54.35
CA ALA A 332 19.10 21.75 53.36
C ALA A 332 19.51 22.05 51.91
N TYR A 333 20.10 23.24 51.64
CA TYR A 333 20.63 23.58 50.31
C TYR A 333 21.85 22.72 49.94
N LEU A 334 22.75 22.46 50.90
CA LEU A 334 23.92 21.60 50.69
C LEU A 334 23.53 20.15 50.40
N LEU A 335 22.54 19.61 51.12
CA LEU A 335 21.95 18.29 50.86
C LEU A 335 21.23 18.25 49.50
N CYS A 336 20.42 19.25 49.18
CA CYS A 336 19.76 19.38 47.88
C CYS A 336 20.80 19.46 46.74
N ARG A 337 21.92 20.17 46.94
CA ARG A 337 23.02 20.28 45.96
C ARG A 337 23.79 18.98 45.80
N PHE A 338 24.06 18.24 46.89
CA PHE A 338 24.70 16.92 46.84
C PHE A 338 23.83 15.87 46.14
N VAL A 339 22.53 15.86 46.44
CA VAL A 339 21.54 15.00 45.78
C VAL A 339 21.35 15.44 44.33
N SER A 340 21.29 16.73 44.04
CA SER A 340 21.19 17.28 42.68
C SER A 340 22.43 17.02 41.82
N VAL A 341 23.64 16.95 42.40
CA VAL A 341 24.86 16.57 41.68
C VAL A 341 24.87 15.07 41.36
N ARG A 342 24.36 14.21 42.25
CA ARG A 342 24.14 12.78 41.97
C ARG A 342 23.02 12.54 40.96
N ILE A 343 21.94 13.31 41.02
CA ILE A 343 20.83 13.32 40.06
C ILE A 343 21.32 13.86 38.71
N LYS A 344 22.08 14.96 38.64
CA LYS A 344 22.68 15.47 37.39
C LYS A 344 23.67 14.49 36.74
N ARG A 345 24.39 13.68 37.52
CA ARG A 345 25.21 12.57 36.98
C ARG A 345 24.36 11.39 36.45
N LYS A 346 23.14 11.17 36.97
CA LYS A 346 22.18 10.16 36.49
C LYS A 346 21.28 10.66 35.34
N TYR A 347 21.05 11.97 35.22
CA TYR A 347 20.27 12.64 34.18
C TYR A 347 21.15 13.21 33.06
N LYS A 348 22.27 12.56 32.75
CA LYS A 348 22.91 12.74 31.45
C LYS A 348 21.99 12.03 30.46
N VAL A 349 21.05 12.76 29.86
CA VAL A 349 20.16 12.26 28.81
C VAL A 349 21.02 11.88 27.62
N LEU A 350 21.56 10.66 27.67
CA LEU A 350 22.18 10.00 26.55
C LEU A 350 21.06 9.57 25.63
N ILE A 351 20.77 10.41 24.63
CA ILE A 351 20.10 9.99 23.40
C ILE A 351 20.95 8.83 22.87
N SER A 352 20.52 7.59 23.08
CA SER A 352 21.33 6.39 22.95
C SER A 352 21.57 5.96 21.49
N ASP A 353 21.08 6.72 20.53
CA ASP A 353 21.51 6.73 19.13
C ASP A 353 21.27 8.14 18.58
N PRO A 354 22.25 8.86 17.95
CA PRO A 354 21.98 10.18 17.40
C PRO A 354 20.80 10.07 16.44
N TYR A 355 19.68 10.74 16.76
CA TYR A 355 18.41 10.63 16.05
C TYR A 355 18.57 10.75 14.52
N SER A 356 19.53 11.55 14.05
CA SER A 356 19.94 11.65 12.63
C SER A 356 20.31 10.31 11.98
N ARG A 357 21.04 9.44 12.68
CA ARG A 357 21.33 8.07 12.23
C ARG A 357 20.05 7.25 12.18
N SER A 358 19.18 7.37 13.18
CA SER A 358 17.91 6.63 13.22
C SER A 358 17.00 6.98 12.04
N ILE A 359 16.84 8.27 11.71
CA ILE A 359 16.04 8.71 10.56
C ILE A 359 16.61 8.20 9.25
N PHE A 360 17.93 8.32 9.07
CA PHE A 360 18.59 7.82 7.86
C PHE A 360 18.31 6.32 7.71
N LEU A 361 18.45 5.55 8.79
CA LEU A 361 18.12 4.12 8.79
C LEU A 361 16.63 3.83 8.56
N ASP A 362 15.72 4.74 8.92
CA ASP A 362 14.28 4.62 8.62
C ASP A 362 13.99 4.95 7.15
N SER A 363 14.79 5.80 6.51
CA SER A 363 14.63 6.16 5.10
C SER A 363 14.99 5.02 4.13
N LEU A 364 15.92 4.12 4.50
CA LEU A 364 16.36 3.00 3.66
C LEU A 364 15.20 2.06 3.24
N PRO A 365 14.42 1.47 4.17
CA PRO A 365 13.30 0.62 3.78
C PRO A 365 12.18 1.38 3.05
N ASN A 366 11.99 2.68 3.33
CA ASN A 366 10.99 3.52 2.65
C ASN A 366 11.41 3.91 1.22
N ALA A 367 12.72 3.99 0.97
CA ALA A 367 13.26 4.16 -0.37
C ALA A 367 13.10 2.88 -1.19
N GLY A 368 13.39 1.71 -0.60
CA GLY A 368 13.15 0.40 -1.20
C GLY A 368 13.92 0.16 -2.51
N THR A 369 14.99 0.91 -2.78
CA THR A 369 15.81 0.72 -3.97
C THR A 369 16.78 -0.45 -3.81
N PRO A 370 17.29 -1.02 -4.92
CA PRO A 370 18.29 -2.08 -4.85
C PRO A 370 19.50 -1.67 -4.02
N GLY A 371 19.90 -0.40 -4.12
CA GLY A 371 20.98 0.18 -3.34
C GLY A 371 20.70 0.23 -1.83
N ALA A 372 19.50 0.68 -1.45
CA ALA A 372 19.10 0.76 -0.05
C ALA A 372 18.99 -0.64 0.59
N VAL A 373 18.37 -1.60 -0.09
CA VAL A 373 18.21 -2.98 0.39
C VAL A 373 19.56 -3.69 0.54
N THR A 374 20.47 -3.49 -0.42
CA THR A 374 21.84 -4.03 -0.33
C THR A 374 22.58 -3.46 0.88
N LEU A 375 22.48 -2.16 1.14
CA LEU A 375 23.09 -1.56 2.34
C LEU A 375 22.46 -2.11 3.63
N MET A 376 21.13 -2.29 3.67
CA MET A 376 20.45 -2.91 4.81
C MET A 376 21.03 -4.30 5.10
N ALA A 377 21.19 -5.15 4.08
CA ALA A 377 21.77 -6.47 4.22
C ALA A 377 23.21 -6.45 4.76
N LEU A 378 24.04 -5.53 4.24
CA LEU A 378 25.42 -5.34 4.72
C LEU A 378 25.46 -4.93 6.19
N LEU A 379 24.64 -3.95 6.61
CA LEU A 379 24.61 -3.48 8.00
C LEU A 379 24.12 -4.55 8.98
N ILE A 380 23.18 -5.40 8.56
CA ILE A 380 22.74 -6.57 9.34
C ILE A 380 23.87 -7.59 9.47
N ASN A 381 24.56 -7.90 8.38
CA ASN A 381 25.65 -8.86 8.38
C ASN A 381 26.83 -8.41 9.26
N GLU A 382 27.12 -7.10 9.25
CA GLU A 382 28.15 -6.47 10.10
C GLU A 382 27.75 -6.34 11.58
N GLY A 383 26.54 -6.77 11.99
CA GLY A 383 26.07 -6.66 13.37
C GLY A 383 25.80 -5.23 13.85
N LYS A 384 25.66 -4.27 12.93
CA LYS A 384 25.48 -2.84 13.25
C LYS A 384 24.03 -2.45 13.59
N ILE A 385 23.09 -3.38 13.42
CA ILE A 385 21.64 -3.14 13.55
C ILE A 385 21.07 -4.07 14.62
N SER A 386 20.33 -3.51 15.59
CA SER A 386 19.66 -4.28 16.65
C SER A 386 18.54 -5.15 16.10
N GLU A 387 18.29 -6.32 16.70
CA GLU A 387 17.24 -7.25 16.24
C GLU A 387 15.85 -6.59 16.13
N ALA A 388 15.50 -5.70 17.06
CA ALA A 388 14.25 -4.95 17.02
C ALA A 388 14.12 -4.12 15.73
N ARG A 389 15.20 -3.45 15.29
CA ARG A 389 15.21 -2.69 14.02
C ARG A 389 15.30 -3.62 12.80
N GLN A 390 15.97 -4.77 12.92
CA GLN A 390 15.97 -5.75 11.82
C GLN A 390 14.54 -6.23 11.52
N ARG A 391 13.74 -6.53 12.56
CA ARG A 391 12.33 -6.94 12.40
C ARG A 391 11.50 -5.90 11.65
N THR A 392 11.60 -4.62 12.03
CA THR A 392 10.87 -3.56 11.33
C THR A 392 11.34 -3.42 9.88
N TRP A 393 12.64 -3.55 9.61
CA TRP A 393 13.18 -3.56 8.24
C TRP A 393 12.63 -4.71 7.39
N PHE A 394 12.55 -5.92 7.95
CA PHE A 394 11.98 -7.08 7.26
C PHE A 394 10.49 -6.89 6.95
N GLU A 395 9.72 -6.27 7.84
CA GLU A 395 8.31 -5.95 7.58
C GLU A 395 8.15 -5.01 6.37
N HIS A 396 9.05 -4.03 6.19
CA HIS A 396 8.98 -3.08 5.07
C HIS A 396 9.33 -3.70 3.71
N LEU A 397 10.10 -4.79 3.67
CA LEU A 397 10.50 -5.43 2.41
C LEU A 397 9.30 -5.87 1.56
N HIS A 398 8.15 -6.16 2.18
CA HIS A 398 6.90 -6.49 1.51
C HIS A 398 6.33 -5.35 0.66
N PHE A 399 6.70 -4.11 0.97
CA PHE A 399 6.17 -2.89 0.32
C PHE A 399 7.22 -2.21 -0.57
N THR A 400 8.29 -2.93 -0.93
CA THR A 400 9.32 -2.37 -1.79
C THR A 400 8.75 -1.95 -3.14
N LYS A 401 9.19 -0.79 -3.63
CA LYS A 401 8.73 -0.21 -4.90
C LYS A 401 9.60 -0.55 -6.09
N TYR A 402 10.89 -0.79 -5.84
CA TYR A 402 11.90 -1.01 -6.86
C TYR A 402 12.56 -2.37 -6.62
N PRO A 403 11.81 -3.48 -6.79
CA PRO A 403 12.36 -4.82 -6.63
C PRO A 403 13.41 -5.11 -7.71
N ALA A 404 14.54 -5.69 -7.33
CA ALA A 404 15.58 -6.13 -8.27
C ALA A 404 16.20 -7.46 -7.83
N LYS A 405 16.59 -8.27 -8.81
CA LYS A 405 17.17 -9.61 -8.56
C LYS A 405 18.51 -9.53 -7.83
N GLU A 406 19.31 -8.52 -8.15
CA GLU A 406 20.62 -8.27 -7.56
C GLU A 406 20.52 -7.94 -6.07
N ALA A 407 19.49 -7.18 -5.69
CA ALA A 407 19.22 -6.86 -4.29
C ALA A 407 18.67 -8.07 -3.51
N LEU A 408 17.88 -8.94 -4.15
CA LEU A 408 17.46 -10.21 -3.53
C LEU A 408 18.66 -11.09 -3.17
N LYS A 409 19.67 -11.20 -4.04
CA LYS A 409 20.92 -11.93 -3.76
C LYS A 409 21.63 -11.42 -2.50
N SER A 410 21.63 -10.11 -2.28
CA SER A 410 22.26 -9.52 -1.10
C SER A 410 21.64 -10.00 0.22
N LEU A 411 20.36 -10.41 0.20
CA LEU A 411 19.63 -10.90 1.37
C LEU A 411 19.93 -12.38 1.67
N TYR A 412 20.65 -13.11 0.80
CA TYR A 412 20.96 -14.52 1.01
C TYR A 412 21.79 -14.77 2.26
N VAL A 413 22.68 -13.83 2.61
CA VAL A 413 23.47 -13.90 3.84
C VAL A 413 22.60 -13.93 5.11
N ILE A 414 21.36 -13.44 5.04
CA ILE A 414 20.43 -13.42 6.16
C ILE A 414 19.69 -14.76 6.27
N ILE A 415 19.22 -15.31 5.14
CA ILE A 415 18.45 -16.56 5.10
C ILE A 415 19.34 -17.81 5.21
N ASP A 416 20.60 -17.74 4.77
CA ASP A 416 21.54 -18.87 4.83
C ASP A 416 22.08 -19.11 6.25
N LYS A 417 21.75 -18.24 7.22
CA LYS A 417 22.08 -18.46 8.64
C LYS A 417 21.40 -19.76 9.13
N PRO A 418 22.05 -20.58 9.97
CA PRO A 418 21.44 -21.82 10.50
C PRO A 418 20.16 -21.58 11.31
N GLN A 419 20.09 -20.44 11.99
CA GLN A 419 18.94 -19.99 12.79
C GLN A 419 18.62 -18.54 12.41
N PRO A 420 17.98 -18.30 11.24
CA PRO A 420 17.57 -16.97 10.85
C PRO A 420 16.39 -16.52 11.72
N LEU A 421 16.24 -15.21 11.93
CA LEU A 421 15.04 -14.68 12.55
C LEU A 421 13.81 -15.10 11.72
N THR A 422 12.75 -15.60 12.35
CA THR A 422 11.48 -15.94 11.69
C THR A 422 10.96 -14.80 10.81
N GLN A 423 11.03 -13.56 11.30
CA GLN A 423 10.63 -12.37 10.55
C GLN A 423 11.53 -12.11 9.33
N ALA A 424 12.79 -12.54 9.35
CA ALA A 424 13.67 -12.41 8.19
C ALA A 424 13.22 -13.32 7.03
N LEU A 425 12.83 -14.57 7.33
CA LEU A 425 12.31 -15.49 6.32
C LEU A 425 11.07 -14.90 5.63
N ILE A 426 10.15 -14.36 6.43
CA ILE A 426 8.91 -13.73 5.96
C ILE A 426 9.22 -12.45 5.17
N GLY A 427 10.00 -11.52 5.72
CA GLY A 427 10.36 -10.26 5.07
C GLY A 427 11.09 -10.43 3.74
N VAL A 428 12.11 -11.30 3.70
CA VAL A 428 12.86 -11.56 2.47
C VAL A 428 11.97 -12.23 1.43
N SER A 429 11.04 -13.11 1.84
CA SER A 429 10.03 -13.66 0.91
C SER A 429 9.07 -12.59 0.37
N GLY A 430 8.76 -11.56 1.16
CA GLY A 430 8.03 -10.37 0.72
C GLY A 430 8.75 -9.60 -0.38
N TYR A 431 10.07 -9.43 -0.25
CA TYR A 431 10.88 -8.84 -1.32
C TYR A 431 10.89 -9.71 -2.59
N ALA A 432 11.07 -11.02 -2.43
CA ALA A 432 11.04 -11.97 -3.55
C ALA A 432 9.67 -12.00 -4.25
N ARG A 433 8.57 -11.88 -3.50
CA ARG A 433 7.23 -11.71 -4.08
C ARG A 433 7.16 -10.46 -4.95
N LYS A 434 7.75 -9.34 -4.53
CA LYS A 434 7.75 -8.10 -5.34
C LYS A 434 8.56 -8.24 -6.63
N VAL A 435 9.68 -8.97 -6.59
CA VAL A 435 10.43 -9.37 -7.80
C VAL A 435 9.57 -10.30 -8.69
N CYS A 436 8.86 -11.24 -8.09
CA CYS A 436 7.95 -12.14 -8.80
C CYS A 436 6.81 -11.39 -9.51
N GLU A 437 6.18 -10.43 -8.80
CA GLU A 437 5.12 -9.56 -9.33
C GLU A 437 5.62 -8.73 -10.53
N SER A 438 6.89 -8.30 -10.55
CA SER A 438 7.47 -7.56 -11.69
C SER A 438 7.82 -8.45 -12.88
N LEU A 439 8.06 -9.76 -12.67
CA LEU A 439 8.31 -10.74 -13.74
C LEU A 439 7.01 -11.31 -14.35
N GLY A 440 5.87 -11.17 -13.66
CA GLY A 440 4.59 -11.70 -14.14
C GLY A 440 4.61 -13.23 -14.31
N SER A 441 4.21 -13.72 -15.48
CA SER A 441 4.11 -15.16 -15.77
C SER A 441 5.45 -15.91 -15.74
N GLU A 442 6.57 -15.21 -15.89
CA GLU A 442 7.92 -15.81 -15.95
C GLU A 442 8.52 -16.10 -14.56
N CYS A 443 7.87 -15.64 -13.48
CA CYS A 443 8.42 -15.77 -12.13
C CYS A 443 8.76 -17.22 -11.72
N ALA A 444 7.90 -18.19 -12.06
CA ALA A 444 8.13 -19.59 -11.66
C ALA A 444 9.34 -20.24 -12.36
N THR A 445 9.73 -19.71 -13.52
CA THR A 445 10.86 -20.18 -14.33
C THR A 445 12.12 -19.34 -14.17
N ASP A 446 12.05 -18.19 -13.48
CA ASP A 446 13.22 -17.34 -13.27
C ASP A 446 14.27 -18.05 -12.41
N PRO A 447 15.54 -18.15 -12.87
CA PRO A 447 16.59 -18.89 -12.17
C PRO A 447 16.86 -18.37 -10.76
N GLU A 448 16.74 -17.06 -10.54
CA GLU A 448 17.05 -16.46 -9.24
C GLU A 448 15.96 -16.78 -8.22
N ILE A 449 14.70 -16.69 -8.63
CA ILE A 449 13.57 -17.09 -7.78
C ILE A 449 13.62 -18.59 -7.47
N GLN A 450 14.00 -19.44 -8.42
CA GLN A 450 14.19 -20.86 -8.16
C GLN A 450 15.29 -21.12 -7.12
N VAL A 451 16.46 -20.50 -7.28
CA VAL A 451 17.56 -20.61 -6.29
C VAL A 451 17.10 -20.15 -4.91
N PHE A 452 16.39 -19.02 -4.83
CA PHE A 452 15.85 -18.49 -3.58
C PHE A 452 14.88 -19.48 -2.92
N THR A 453 13.92 -20.03 -3.67
CA THR A 453 12.93 -20.97 -3.13
C THR A 453 13.57 -22.27 -2.63
N VAL A 454 14.61 -22.77 -3.32
CA VAL A 454 15.39 -23.92 -2.86
C VAL A 454 16.14 -23.59 -1.58
N LYS A 455 16.82 -22.43 -1.49
CA LYS A 455 17.48 -21.99 -0.25
C LYS A 455 16.51 -21.90 0.92
N MET A 456 15.33 -21.31 0.69
CA MET A 456 14.27 -21.19 1.68
C MET A 456 13.79 -22.57 2.16
N SER A 457 13.61 -23.52 1.23
CA SER A 457 13.10 -24.87 1.53
C SER A 457 14.02 -25.69 2.44
N LYS A 458 15.32 -25.38 2.52
CA LYS A 458 16.26 -26.06 3.44
C LYS A 458 15.84 -25.95 4.91
N HIS A 459 15.07 -24.92 5.26
CA HIS A 459 14.57 -24.69 6.61
C HIS A 459 13.33 -25.54 6.97
N LEU A 460 12.75 -26.28 6.02
CA LEU A 460 11.63 -27.20 6.25
C LEU A 460 12.05 -28.52 6.92
N GLY A 461 13.36 -28.77 7.07
CA GLY A 461 13.87 -30.00 7.67
C GLY A 461 13.49 -31.25 6.87
N ASN A 462 13.36 -32.39 7.56
CA ASN A 462 12.95 -33.65 6.95
C ASN A 462 11.41 -33.75 6.93
N LYS A 463 10.79 -33.45 5.78
CA LYS A 463 9.33 -33.53 5.55
C LYS A 463 8.50 -32.74 6.59
N CYS A 464 8.90 -31.51 6.89
CA CYS A 464 8.22 -30.63 7.85
C CYS A 464 8.09 -31.16 9.29
N ARG A 465 8.92 -32.15 9.69
CA ARG A 465 8.96 -32.66 11.06
C ARG A 465 9.92 -31.84 11.92
N ALA A 466 9.39 -31.26 12.99
CA ALA A 466 10.17 -30.52 13.99
C ALA A 466 10.66 -31.45 15.09
N LYS A 467 11.92 -31.28 15.52
CA LYS A 467 12.50 -31.96 16.70
C LYS A 467 12.26 -31.19 17.99
N ASP A 468 12.15 -29.86 17.89
CA ASP A 468 11.95 -28.95 19.02
C ASP A 468 11.09 -27.74 18.63
N VAL A 469 10.75 -26.91 19.62
CA VAL A 469 9.90 -25.72 19.44
C VAL A 469 10.55 -24.66 18.56
N ILE A 470 11.88 -24.58 18.50
CA ILE A 470 12.61 -23.61 17.68
C ILE A 470 12.50 -24.04 16.21
N GLU A 471 12.72 -25.32 15.92
CA GLU A 471 12.56 -25.90 14.60
C GLU A 471 11.10 -25.84 14.13
N GLU A 472 10.12 -26.06 15.01
CA GLU A 472 8.70 -25.89 14.69
C GLU A 472 8.42 -24.45 14.22
N LYS A 473 8.85 -23.44 14.99
CA LYS A 473 8.67 -22.02 14.62
C LYS A 473 9.34 -21.68 13.29
N LYS A 474 10.51 -22.26 13.03
CA LYS A 474 11.24 -22.08 11.78
C LYS A 474 10.49 -22.71 10.61
N ILE A 475 10.03 -23.95 10.73
CA ILE A 475 9.25 -24.65 9.69
C ILE A 475 7.96 -23.87 9.37
N LEU A 476 7.22 -23.44 10.39
CA LEU A 476 6.00 -22.63 10.21
C LEU A 476 6.31 -21.33 9.45
N ALA A 477 7.36 -20.61 9.86
CA ALA A 477 7.80 -19.39 9.17
C ALA A 477 8.18 -19.64 7.72
N THR A 478 8.90 -20.73 7.44
CA THR A 478 9.34 -21.11 6.10
C THR A 478 8.16 -21.46 5.20
N LEU A 479 7.16 -22.21 5.69
CA LEU A 479 5.94 -22.51 4.93
C LEU A 479 5.18 -21.22 4.57
N LYS A 480 5.01 -20.32 5.54
CA LYS A 480 4.39 -19.00 5.33
C LYS A 480 5.18 -18.16 4.31
N ALA A 481 6.51 -18.14 4.42
CA ALA A 481 7.41 -17.45 3.51
C ALA A 481 7.32 -18.01 2.07
N LEU A 482 7.31 -19.32 1.89
CA LEU A 482 7.12 -19.96 0.58
C LEU A 482 5.75 -19.63 -0.02
N GLY A 483 4.71 -19.56 0.83
CA GLY A 483 3.38 -19.11 0.44
C GLY A 483 3.31 -17.68 -0.06
N ASN A 484 4.09 -16.78 0.54
CA ASN A 484 4.16 -15.37 0.15
C ASN A 484 4.69 -15.19 -1.29
N ILE A 485 5.63 -16.02 -1.74
CA ILE A 485 6.28 -15.87 -3.07
C ILE A 485 5.29 -16.16 -4.20
N GLY A 486 4.34 -17.08 -3.99
CA GLY A 486 3.33 -17.43 -4.99
C GLY A 486 3.77 -18.41 -6.08
N GLY A 487 5.08 -18.66 -6.21
CA GLY A 487 5.67 -19.63 -7.12
C GLY A 487 6.94 -20.23 -6.52
N ALA A 488 7.02 -21.55 -6.47
CA ALA A 488 8.17 -22.28 -5.94
C ALA A 488 8.64 -23.33 -6.95
N HIS A 489 9.92 -23.68 -6.86
CA HIS A 489 10.49 -24.81 -7.60
C HIS A 489 9.64 -26.07 -7.43
N LYS A 490 9.50 -26.89 -8.48
CA LYS A 490 8.59 -28.06 -8.51
C LYS A 490 8.82 -29.02 -7.33
N ASP A 491 10.08 -29.27 -6.97
CA ASP A 491 10.43 -30.14 -5.84
C ASP A 491 9.99 -29.57 -4.48
N VAL A 492 10.06 -28.24 -4.33
CA VAL A 492 9.58 -27.56 -3.13
C VAL A 492 8.05 -27.68 -3.06
N GLN A 493 7.35 -27.57 -4.19
CA GLN A 493 5.90 -27.79 -4.23
C GLN A 493 5.52 -29.22 -3.85
N ASN A 494 6.25 -30.22 -4.32
CA ASN A 494 6.03 -31.61 -3.95
C ASN A 494 6.23 -31.81 -2.44
N THR A 495 7.30 -31.22 -1.88
CA THR A 495 7.56 -31.25 -0.44
C THR A 495 6.41 -30.63 0.36
N ILE A 496 5.87 -29.48 -0.08
CA ILE A 496 4.72 -28.84 0.58
C ILE A 496 3.47 -29.71 0.47
N ARG A 497 3.22 -30.35 -0.68
CA ARG A 497 2.09 -31.29 -0.86
C ARG A 497 2.22 -32.50 0.07
N ASP A 498 3.42 -33.05 0.23
CA ASP A 498 3.69 -34.13 1.18
C ASP A 498 3.37 -33.68 2.61
N CYS A 499 3.77 -32.46 2.99
CA CYS A 499 3.46 -31.90 4.31
C CYS A 499 1.96 -31.65 4.53
N ILE A 500 1.17 -31.42 3.47
CA ILE A 500 -0.29 -31.32 3.56
C ILE A 500 -0.92 -32.69 3.82
N GLN A 501 -0.43 -33.73 3.13
CA GLN A 501 -1.03 -35.06 3.12
C GLN A 501 -0.61 -35.96 4.29
N ASP A 502 0.50 -35.67 4.99
CA ASP A 502 0.96 -36.47 6.14
C ASP A 502 0.09 -36.18 7.39
N PRO A 503 -0.78 -37.11 7.84
CA PRO A 503 -1.65 -36.90 8.99
C PRO A 503 -0.90 -36.97 10.33
N SER A 504 0.35 -37.44 10.34
CA SER A 504 1.18 -37.49 11.56
C SER A 504 1.78 -36.14 11.93
N LEU A 505 1.74 -35.16 11.02
CA LEU A 505 2.18 -33.80 11.30
C LEU A 505 1.15 -33.04 12.14
N PRO A 506 1.59 -32.12 13.02
CA PRO A 506 0.67 -31.24 13.75
C PRO A 506 -0.26 -30.48 12.80
N VAL A 507 -1.52 -30.31 13.20
CA VAL A 507 -2.55 -29.58 12.43
C VAL A 507 -2.03 -28.19 12.01
N GLN A 508 -1.27 -27.52 12.88
CA GLN A 508 -0.65 -26.21 12.60
C GLN A 508 0.28 -26.22 11.39
N THR A 509 1.15 -27.22 11.31
CA THR A 509 2.13 -27.37 10.24
C THR A 509 1.41 -27.67 8.92
N ARG A 510 0.41 -28.54 8.97
CA ARG A 510 -0.43 -28.86 7.80
C ARG A 510 -1.19 -27.61 7.33
N LEU A 511 -1.82 -26.85 8.23
CA LEU A 511 -2.50 -25.60 7.91
C LEU A 511 -1.56 -24.56 7.28
N ALA A 512 -0.34 -24.41 7.81
CA ALA A 512 0.67 -23.53 7.22
C ALA A 512 1.08 -23.99 5.81
N ALA A 513 1.20 -25.31 5.58
CA ALA A 513 1.47 -25.87 4.26
C ALA A 513 0.30 -25.66 3.29
N PHE A 514 -0.96 -25.80 3.74
CA PHE A 514 -2.16 -25.43 2.96
C PHE A 514 -2.14 -23.95 2.56
N GLN A 515 -1.81 -23.08 3.50
CA GLN A 515 -1.69 -21.64 3.22
C GLN A 515 -0.58 -21.35 2.21
N ALA A 516 0.46 -22.18 2.13
CA ALA A 516 1.55 -22.02 1.18
C ALA A 516 1.14 -22.32 -0.27
N VAL A 517 0.16 -23.22 -0.50
CA VAL A 517 -0.36 -23.53 -1.84
C VAL A 517 -1.56 -22.68 -2.27
N ARG A 518 -2.08 -21.83 -1.37
CA ARG A 518 -3.24 -20.94 -1.55
C ARG A 518 -3.18 -20.07 -2.81
N SER A 519 -2.00 -19.55 -3.16
CA SER A 519 -1.76 -18.70 -4.33
C SER A 519 -1.88 -19.46 -5.65
N ARG A 520 -1.78 -20.79 -5.61
CA ARG A 520 -1.98 -21.72 -6.74
C ARG A 520 -3.19 -22.63 -6.51
N ALA A 521 -4.18 -22.14 -5.76
CA ALA A 521 -5.41 -22.88 -5.47
C ALA A 521 -6.12 -23.38 -6.75
N CYS A 522 -6.02 -22.62 -7.85
CA CYS A 522 -6.56 -23.03 -9.15
C CYS A 522 -5.90 -24.33 -9.67
N GLU A 523 -4.58 -24.50 -9.51
CA GLU A 523 -3.84 -25.71 -9.94
C GLU A 523 -4.03 -26.90 -8.98
N THR A 524 -4.52 -26.65 -7.76
CA THR A 524 -4.63 -27.64 -6.68
C THR A 524 -6.08 -27.94 -6.29
N SER A 525 -7.06 -27.46 -7.07
CA SER A 525 -8.49 -27.55 -6.74
C SER A 525 -8.95 -29.00 -6.48
N ASP A 526 -8.51 -29.97 -7.29
CA ASP A 526 -8.90 -31.38 -7.09
C ASP A 526 -8.35 -31.98 -5.79
N LEU A 527 -7.12 -31.64 -5.42
CA LEU A 527 -6.55 -32.04 -4.12
C LEU A 527 -7.38 -31.45 -2.98
N LEU A 528 -7.70 -30.15 -3.06
CA LEU A 528 -8.48 -29.47 -2.02
C LEU A 528 -9.89 -30.07 -1.87
N LEU A 529 -10.56 -30.36 -2.98
CA LEU A 529 -11.89 -30.96 -2.96
C LEU A 529 -11.85 -32.40 -2.40
N SER A 530 -10.80 -33.17 -2.69
CA SER A 530 -10.63 -34.52 -2.14
C SER A 530 -10.47 -34.52 -0.61
N ILE A 531 -9.73 -33.56 -0.07
CA ILE A 531 -9.52 -33.40 1.38
C ILE A 531 -10.81 -32.91 2.04
N LEU A 532 -11.53 -31.99 1.40
CA LEU A 532 -12.83 -31.54 1.88
C LEU A 532 -13.84 -32.70 1.98
N ALA A 533 -13.85 -33.61 1.01
CA ALA A 533 -14.76 -34.76 0.98
C ALA A 533 -14.44 -35.83 2.04
N ASN A 534 -13.22 -35.88 2.58
CA ASN A 534 -12.82 -36.87 3.57
C ASN A 534 -13.32 -36.50 4.98
N SER A 535 -14.37 -37.17 5.47
CA SER A 535 -14.94 -36.92 6.80
C SER A 535 -14.04 -37.30 7.98
N ASN A 536 -13.00 -38.12 7.75
CA ASN A 536 -12.03 -38.51 8.79
C ASN A 536 -10.94 -37.44 9.01
N GLU A 537 -10.87 -36.44 8.15
CA GLU A 537 -9.89 -35.36 8.24
C GLU A 537 -10.28 -34.33 9.32
N ASN A 538 -9.29 -33.68 9.91
CA ASN A 538 -9.53 -32.67 10.94
C ASN A 538 -10.42 -31.52 10.40
N VAL A 539 -11.35 -31.05 11.23
CA VAL A 539 -12.33 -30.01 10.88
C VAL A 539 -11.67 -28.73 10.36
N GLU A 540 -10.57 -28.29 10.98
CA GLU A 540 -9.85 -27.07 10.57
C GLU A 540 -9.23 -27.24 9.19
N ILE A 541 -8.69 -28.44 8.89
CA ILE A 541 -8.11 -28.78 7.60
C ILE A 541 -9.18 -28.83 6.50
N ARG A 542 -10.33 -29.45 6.77
CA ARG A 542 -11.46 -29.50 5.83
C ARG A 542 -11.99 -28.10 5.49
N ILE A 543 -12.16 -27.24 6.51
CA ILE A 543 -12.60 -25.84 6.32
C ILE A 543 -11.54 -25.03 5.55
N ALA A 544 -10.26 -25.17 5.88
CA ALA A 544 -9.18 -24.52 5.14
C ALA A 544 -9.15 -24.97 3.67
N SER A 545 -9.42 -26.25 3.42
CA SER A 545 -9.49 -26.83 2.08
C SER A 545 -10.65 -26.24 1.27
N TYR A 546 -11.83 -26.10 1.89
CA TYR A 546 -12.97 -25.40 1.31
C TYR A 546 -12.65 -23.95 0.95
N LEU A 547 -12.10 -23.18 1.89
CA LEU A 547 -11.71 -21.78 1.66
C LEU A 547 -10.67 -21.64 0.52
N GLY A 548 -9.77 -22.62 0.39
CA GLY A 548 -8.85 -22.70 -0.73
C GLY A 548 -9.56 -22.95 -2.06
N ALA A 549 -10.45 -23.95 -2.12
CA ALA A 549 -11.15 -24.34 -3.35
C ALA A 549 -12.07 -23.24 -3.89
N VAL A 550 -12.72 -22.49 -3.00
CA VAL A 550 -13.68 -21.43 -3.36
C VAL A 550 -13.00 -20.17 -3.92
N LYS A 551 -11.68 -19.99 -3.76
CA LYS A 551 -10.93 -18.87 -4.37
C LYS A 551 -10.88 -18.93 -5.90
N CYS A 552 -10.92 -20.13 -6.47
CA CYS A 552 -10.96 -20.35 -7.92
C CYS A 552 -12.20 -21.18 -8.27
N PRO A 553 -13.41 -20.64 -8.09
CA PRO A 553 -14.63 -21.41 -8.26
C PRO A 553 -14.90 -21.68 -9.73
N THR A 554 -15.27 -22.91 -10.05
CA THR A 554 -15.91 -23.29 -11.30
C THR A 554 -17.28 -23.89 -11.00
N TYR A 555 -18.18 -23.99 -11.98
CA TYR A 555 -19.45 -24.70 -11.78
C TYR A 555 -19.23 -26.16 -11.32
N SER A 556 -18.17 -26.83 -11.78
CA SER A 556 -17.77 -28.17 -11.31
C SER A 556 -17.37 -28.16 -9.84
N THR A 557 -16.56 -27.18 -9.43
CA THR A 557 -16.17 -26.96 -8.02
C THR A 557 -17.39 -26.76 -7.14
N MET A 558 -18.33 -25.89 -7.56
CA MET A 558 -19.55 -25.61 -6.82
C MET A 558 -20.45 -26.84 -6.68
N LYS A 559 -20.57 -27.66 -7.74
CA LYS A 559 -21.31 -28.92 -7.70
C LYS A 559 -20.71 -29.92 -6.70
N LYS A 560 -19.39 -30.11 -6.72
CA LYS A 560 -18.70 -30.97 -5.74
C LYS A 560 -18.89 -30.49 -4.30
N ILE A 561 -18.83 -29.17 -4.08
CA ILE A 561 -19.11 -28.58 -2.75
C ILE A 561 -20.55 -28.85 -2.31
N GLN A 562 -21.51 -28.75 -3.24
CA GLN A 562 -22.91 -29.06 -2.98
C GLN A 562 -23.10 -30.53 -2.57
N GLU A 563 -22.44 -31.46 -3.27
CA GLU A 563 -22.47 -32.90 -2.96
C GLU A 563 -21.89 -33.21 -1.57
N VAL A 564 -20.77 -32.57 -1.20
CA VAL A 564 -20.21 -32.67 0.15
C VAL A 564 -21.19 -32.15 1.19
N LEU A 565 -21.77 -30.97 0.94
CA LEU A 565 -22.66 -30.31 1.89
C LEU A 565 -23.97 -31.08 2.13
N GLN A 566 -24.49 -31.77 1.11
CA GLN A 566 -25.68 -32.62 1.23
C GLN A 566 -25.45 -33.84 2.13
N ASN A 567 -24.23 -34.38 2.14
CA ASN A 567 -23.88 -35.58 2.88
C ASN A 567 -23.15 -35.30 4.21
N GLU A 568 -22.85 -34.04 4.52
CA GLU A 568 -22.08 -33.64 5.70
C GLU A 568 -22.82 -33.96 7.01
N GLN A 569 -22.09 -34.61 7.92
CA GLN A 569 -22.58 -34.98 9.25
C GLN A 569 -21.94 -34.13 10.36
N ILE A 570 -20.77 -33.54 10.12
CA ILE A 570 -20.09 -32.69 11.09
C ILE A 570 -20.66 -31.28 10.99
N ASN A 571 -21.47 -30.91 11.99
CA ASN A 571 -22.11 -29.59 12.08
C ASN A 571 -21.11 -28.43 11.95
N GLN A 572 -19.88 -28.57 12.42
CA GLN A 572 -18.86 -27.53 12.28
C GLN A 572 -18.55 -27.20 10.82
N VAL A 573 -18.31 -28.22 9.98
CA VAL A 573 -18.00 -28.03 8.56
C VAL A 573 -19.24 -27.55 7.80
N GLY A 574 -20.40 -28.17 8.05
CA GLY A 574 -21.65 -27.83 7.38
C GLY A 574 -22.14 -26.41 7.69
N SER A 575 -22.15 -26.01 8.97
CA SER A 575 -22.54 -24.65 9.39
C SER A 575 -21.60 -23.59 8.78
N PHE A 576 -20.29 -23.87 8.69
CA PHE A 576 -19.34 -22.94 8.10
C PHE A 576 -19.59 -22.76 6.61
N ILE A 577 -19.61 -23.86 5.84
CA ILE A 577 -19.81 -23.83 4.39
C ILE A 577 -21.14 -23.17 4.03
N GLN A 578 -22.23 -23.55 4.73
CA GLN A 578 -23.54 -22.95 4.51
C GLN A 578 -23.50 -21.44 4.73
N SER A 579 -23.01 -20.98 5.89
CA SER A 579 -22.96 -19.54 6.21
C SER A 579 -22.11 -18.74 5.21
N HIS A 580 -20.96 -19.26 4.77
CA HIS A 580 -20.12 -18.59 3.79
C HIS A 580 -20.79 -18.51 2.41
N LEU A 581 -21.44 -19.59 1.94
CA LEU A 581 -22.18 -19.57 0.68
C LEU A 581 -23.38 -18.61 0.72
N ASP A 582 -24.09 -18.55 1.85
CA ASP A 582 -25.20 -17.62 2.04
C ASP A 582 -24.72 -16.17 2.00
N ASN A 583 -23.62 -15.84 2.67
CA ASN A 583 -23.01 -14.50 2.62
C ASN A 583 -22.55 -14.14 1.20
N LEU A 584 -21.88 -15.07 0.49
CA LEU A 584 -21.47 -14.86 -0.89
C LEU A 584 -22.66 -14.58 -1.83
N LYS A 585 -23.83 -15.21 -1.60
CA LYS A 585 -25.06 -14.98 -2.38
C LYS A 585 -25.65 -13.60 -2.15
N SER A 586 -25.51 -13.05 -0.94
CA SER A 586 -26.11 -11.78 -0.50
C SER A 586 -25.18 -10.57 -0.53
N SER A 587 -23.86 -10.77 -0.58
CA SER A 587 -22.84 -9.70 -0.59
C SER A 587 -23.18 -8.60 -1.59
N SER A 588 -22.90 -7.34 -1.27
CA SER A 588 -23.03 -6.19 -2.16
C SER A 588 -21.71 -5.82 -2.84
N SER A 589 -20.56 -6.33 -2.36
CA SER A 589 -19.24 -6.01 -2.92
C SER A 589 -19.13 -6.38 -4.41
N PRO A 590 -18.81 -5.43 -5.30
CA PRO A 590 -18.67 -5.68 -6.73
C PRO A 590 -17.58 -6.70 -7.08
N GLY A 591 -16.49 -6.76 -6.30
CA GLY A 591 -15.40 -7.72 -6.51
C GLY A 591 -15.85 -9.19 -6.38
N LYS A 592 -16.98 -9.44 -5.71
CA LYS A 592 -17.57 -10.77 -5.50
C LYS A 592 -18.72 -11.09 -6.48
N GLU A 593 -18.97 -10.28 -7.51
CA GLU A 593 -20.13 -10.46 -8.41
C GLU A 593 -20.12 -11.83 -9.12
N GLU A 594 -18.98 -12.25 -9.66
CA GLU A 594 -18.87 -13.51 -10.41
C GLU A 594 -19.06 -14.74 -9.51
N ILE A 595 -18.41 -14.74 -8.34
CA ILE A 595 -18.57 -15.82 -7.36
C ILE A 595 -20.00 -15.84 -6.79
N ARG A 596 -20.66 -14.69 -6.62
CA ARG A 596 -22.07 -14.60 -6.20
C ARG A 596 -23.00 -15.28 -7.19
N LYS A 597 -22.81 -15.09 -8.49
CA LYS A 597 -23.58 -15.79 -9.54
C LYS A 597 -23.41 -17.31 -9.43
N MET A 598 -22.18 -17.78 -9.24
CA MET A 598 -21.90 -19.21 -9.06
C MET A 598 -22.47 -19.77 -7.75
N ALA A 599 -22.33 -19.05 -6.63
CA ALA A 599 -22.82 -19.47 -5.33
C ALA A 599 -24.34 -19.63 -5.32
N ARG A 600 -25.08 -18.80 -6.09
CA ARG A 600 -26.55 -18.93 -6.26
C ARG A 600 -26.99 -20.25 -6.90
N SER A 601 -26.11 -20.93 -7.65
CA SER A 601 -26.41 -22.25 -8.21
C SER A 601 -26.39 -23.38 -7.17
N VAL A 602 -25.78 -23.15 -6.00
CA VAL A 602 -25.67 -24.14 -4.93
C VAL A 602 -26.88 -24.10 -4.02
N SER A 603 -27.69 -25.16 -4.04
CA SER A 603 -28.81 -25.34 -3.11
C SER A 603 -28.41 -26.18 -1.89
N HIS A 604 -28.87 -25.76 -0.72
CA HIS A 604 -28.69 -26.49 0.53
C HIS A 604 -29.85 -27.47 0.68
N GLY A 605 -29.58 -28.78 0.61
CA GLY A 605 -30.59 -29.84 0.78
C GLY A 605 -30.92 -30.16 2.25
N ARG A 606 -30.14 -29.60 3.19
CA ARG A 606 -30.24 -29.78 4.64
C ARG A 606 -29.94 -28.45 5.34
N SER A 607 -30.52 -28.21 6.51
CA SER A 607 -30.20 -27.08 7.38
C SER A 607 -29.19 -27.48 8.47
N PHE A 608 -28.21 -26.62 8.72
CA PHE A 608 -27.26 -26.76 9.82
C PHE A 608 -27.61 -25.83 10.99
N PRO A 609 -27.24 -26.20 12.23
CA PRO A 609 -27.60 -25.43 13.41
C PRO A 609 -27.01 -24.01 13.40
N PHE A 610 -27.77 -23.08 13.94
CA PHE A 610 -27.45 -21.65 14.06
C PHE A 610 -27.15 -21.32 15.53
N ASP A 611 -25.89 -21.43 15.95
CA ASP A 611 -25.40 -20.84 17.21
C ASP A 611 -23.95 -20.39 17.00
N PHE A 612 -23.73 -19.07 16.99
CA PHE A 612 -22.42 -18.47 16.75
C PHE A 612 -21.41 -18.74 17.88
N ARG A 613 -21.87 -19.19 19.05
CA ARG A 613 -21.04 -19.49 20.23
C ARG A 613 -20.45 -20.89 20.21
N LYS A 614 -20.96 -21.76 19.33
CA LYS A 614 -20.65 -23.20 19.34
C LYS A 614 -20.26 -23.75 17.98
N PHE A 615 -20.86 -23.23 16.91
CA PHE A 615 -20.65 -23.74 15.55
C PHE A 615 -19.82 -22.77 14.72
N SER A 616 -18.93 -23.33 13.91
CA SER A 616 -18.05 -22.61 12.98
C SER A 616 -18.86 -21.88 11.94
N ARG A 617 -18.51 -20.63 11.68
CA ARG A 617 -19.26 -19.74 10.79
C ARG A 617 -18.39 -18.68 10.11
N ASN A 618 -18.87 -18.26 8.95
CA ASN A 618 -18.45 -17.05 8.27
C ASN A 618 -19.51 -15.95 8.48
N LEU A 619 -19.06 -14.73 8.73
CA LEU A 619 -19.89 -13.53 8.83
C LEU A 619 -19.32 -12.49 7.84
N GLU A 620 -20.19 -11.88 7.06
CA GLU A 620 -19.81 -10.80 6.15
C GLU A 620 -20.55 -9.51 6.52
N PHE A 621 -19.80 -8.43 6.63
CA PHE A 621 -20.34 -7.08 6.75
C PHE A 621 -19.83 -6.26 5.58
N ASP A 622 -20.73 -5.75 4.76
CA ASP A 622 -20.37 -5.03 3.57
C ASP A 622 -21.32 -3.88 3.30
N TYR A 623 -20.80 -2.84 2.65
CA TYR A 623 -21.58 -1.71 2.19
C TYR A 623 -20.95 -1.15 0.92
N PHE A 624 -21.77 -0.96 -0.11
CA PHE A 624 -21.32 -0.36 -1.36
C PHE A 624 -22.23 0.80 -1.77
N CYS A 625 -21.64 1.98 -1.97
CA CYS A 625 -22.32 3.16 -2.47
C CYS A 625 -22.09 3.30 -3.98
N THR A 626 -23.14 3.03 -4.75
CA THR A 626 -23.14 3.18 -6.21
C THR A 626 -22.80 4.60 -6.67
N GLU A 627 -23.27 5.63 -5.96
CA GLU A 627 -23.09 7.05 -6.37
C GLU A 627 -21.63 7.50 -6.32
N ASN A 628 -20.88 7.06 -5.30
CA ASN A 628 -19.48 7.41 -5.11
C ASN A 628 -18.51 6.33 -5.62
N ASN A 629 -19.05 5.23 -6.17
CA ASN A 629 -18.32 4.03 -6.57
C ASN A 629 -17.30 3.59 -5.50
N ALA A 630 -17.77 3.57 -4.25
CA ALA A 630 -16.96 3.34 -3.06
C ALA A 630 -17.71 2.43 -2.08
N GLY A 631 -17.00 1.48 -1.50
CA GLY A 631 -17.53 0.55 -0.52
C GLY A 631 -16.43 -0.17 0.23
N TRP A 632 -16.85 -1.03 1.14
CA TRP A 632 -15.97 -1.85 1.95
C TRP A 632 -16.66 -3.19 2.25
N ASP A 633 -15.86 -4.23 2.42
CA ASP A 633 -16.29 -5.53 2.91
C ASP A 633 -15.36 -6.06 3.99
N ALA A 634 -15.95 -6.60 5.05
CA ALA A 634 -15.30 -7.23 6.16
C ALA A 634 -15.80 -8.68 6.28
N ASP A 635 -14.93 -9.63 5.98
CA ASP A 635 -15.19 -11.07 6.07
C ASP A 635 -14.55 -11.62 7.34
N LEU A 636 -15.37 -12.27 8.19
CA LEU A 636 -14.97 -12.81 9.47
C LEU A 636 -15.19 -14.32 9.48
N ASN A 637 -14.14 -15.08 9.75
CA ASN A 637 -14.19 -16.53 9.89
C ASN A 637 -13.94 -16.92 11.33
N ILE A 638 -14.86 -17.67 11.92
CA ILE A 638 -14.76 -18.22 13.29
C ILE A 638 -14.86 -19.74 13.16
N ILE A 639 -13.81 -20.45 13.60
CA ILE A 639 -13.71 -21.91 13.46
C ILE A 639 -13.65 -22.54 14.84
N TYR A 640 -14.60 -23.42 15.10
CA TYR A 640 -14.72 -24.25 16.29
C TYR A 640 -14.31 -25.70 15.97
N SER A 641 -13.70 -26.35 16.95
CA SER A 641 -13.46 -27.80 16.92
C SER A 641 -14.44 -28.50 17.87
N PRO A 642 -14.90 -29.73 17.57
CA PRO A 642 -15.69 -30.53 18.53
C PRO A 642 -14.99 -30.78 19.88
N GLU A 643 -13.66 -30.64 19.92
CA GLU A 643 -12.81 -30.88 21.10
C GLU A 643 -12.76 -29.69 22.08
N SER A 644 -13.29 -28.53 21.70
CA SER A 644 -13.19 -27.29 22.47
C SER A 644 -14.50 -26.52 22.45
N TYR A 645 -14.82 -25.89 23.58
CA TYR A 645 -15.92 -24.92 23.68
C TYR A 645 -15.49 -23.50 23.27
N LEU A 646 -14.18 -23.26 23.06
CA LEU A 646 -13.64 -22.03 22.52
C LEU A 646 -13.35 -22.21 21.02
N PRO A 647 -13.43 -21.12 20.23
CA PRO A 647 -13.00 -21.19 18.84
C PRO A 647 -11.50 -21.50 18.76
N ARG A 648 -11.13 -22.46 17.91
CA ARG A 648 -9.72 -22.77 17.62
C ARG A 648 -9.07 -21.64 16.85
N SER A 649 -9.78 -21.01 15.92
CA SER A 649 -9.24 -19.87 15.19
C SER A 649 -10.29 -18.84 14.83
N ALA A 650 -9.86 -17.58 14.77
CA ALA A 650 -10.64 -16.48 14.26
C ALA A 650 -9.79 -15.65 13.30
N SER A 651 -10.36 -15.21 12.17
CA SER A 651 -9.69 -14.31 11.23
C SER A 651 -10.66 -13.29 10.66
N MET A 652 -10.19 -12.06 10.48
CA MET A 652 -10.88 -10.97 9.82
C MET A 652 -10.11 -10.56 8.58
N ASN A 653 -10.80 -10.43 7.46
CA ASN A 653 -10.30 -9.89 6.22
C ASN A 653 -11.06 -8.61 5.89
N PHE A 654 -10.34 -7.50 5.70
CA PHE A 654 -10.91 -6.22 5.31
C PHE A 654 -10.47 -5.83 3.90
N THR A 655 -11.45 -5.60 3.03
CA THR A 655 -11.26 -5.20 1.65
C THR A 655 -12.01 -3.88 1.39
N LEU A 656 -11.37 -3.01 0.63
CA LEU A 656 -11.85 -1.69 0.29
C LEU A 656 -12.08 -1.61 -1.22
N ASP A 657 -13.31 -1.30 -1.62
CA ASP A 657 -13.69 -1.10 -3.01
C ASP A 657 -13.70 0.39 -3.30
N LEU A 658 -12.74 0.88 -4.08
CA LEU A 658 -12.67 2.28 -4.48
C LEU A 658 -12.48 2.38 -5.99
N PHE A 659 -13.40 3.08 -6.64
CA PHE A 659 -13.22 3.58 -8.01
C PHE A 659 -13.01 2.47 -9.05
N GLY A 660 -13.79 1.38 -8.95
CA GLY A 660 -13.68 0.22 -9.84
C GLY A 660 -12.51 -0.71 -9.50
N GLN A 661 -11.83 -0.50 -8.37
CA GLN A 661 -10.75 -1.34 -7.89
C GLN A 661 -11.05 -1.89 -6.51
N SER A 662 -10.77 -3.17 -6.30
CA SER A 662 -10.80 -3.82 -5.00
C SER A 662 -9.39 -3.91 -4.44
N MET A 663 -9.25 -3.53 -3.17
CA MET A 663 -7.98 -3.50 -2.46
C MET A 663 -8.14 -4.28 -1.16
N ASN A 664 -7.51 -5.44 -1.08
CA ASN A 664 -7.40 -6.15 0.20
C ASN A 664 -6.46 -5.37 1.11
N LEU A 665 -6.96 -4.68 2.14
CA LEU A 665 -6.08 -3.86 2.97
C LEU A 665 -5.31 -4.72 3.97
N PHE A 666 -6.04 -5.51 4.76
CA PHE A 666 -5.43 -6.38 5.75
C PHE A 666 -6.26 -7.63 6.02
N GLU A 667 -5.57 -8.68 6.43
CA GLU A 667 -6.15 -9.88 7.03
C GLU A 667 -5.44 -10.11 8.37
N ILE A 668 -6.19 -10.12 9.47
CA ILE A 668 -5.66 -10.44 10.80
C ILE A 668 -6.30 -11.73 11.28
N GLY A 669 -5.51 -12.63 11.86
CA GLY A 669 -6.06 -13.85 12.40
C GLY A 669 -5.21 -14.46 13.49
N GLY A 670 -5.86 -15.30 14.29
CA GLY A 670 -5.25 -16.00 15.39
C GLY A 670 -5.77 -17.43 15.49
N ARG A 671 -4.90 -18.36 15.88
CA ARG A 671 -5.25 -19.72 16.28
C ARG A 671 -4.77 -19.99 17.70
N PHE A 672 -5.62 -20.61 18.50
CA PHE A 672 -5.40 -20.86 19.91
C PHE A 672 -5.74 -22.30 20.29
N GLU A 673 -4.95 -22.86 21.19
CA GLU A 673 -5.21 -24.14 21.86
C GLU A 673 -4.86 -24.01 23.34
N GLY A 674 -5.60 -24.70 24.21
CA GLY A 674 -5.27 -24.76 25.63
C GLY A 674 -5.57 -23.46 26.39
N LEU A 675 -6.37 -22.55 25.82
CA LEU A 675 -6.85 -21.37 26.55
C LEU A 675 -7.87 -21.75 27.64
N GLU A 676 -8.49 -22.91 27.49
CA GLU A 676 -9.39 -23.54 28.44
C GLU A 676 -8.72 -23.74 29.80
N TYR A 677 -7.42 -24.13 29.81
CA TYR A 677 -6.62 -24.27 31.04
C TYR A 677 -6.55 -22.97 31.83
N LEU A 678 -6.38 -21.82 31.17
CA LEU A 678 -6.35 -20.52 31.86
C LEU A 678 -7.72 -20.18 32.45
N ILE A 679 -8.80 -20.40 31.69
CA ILE A 679 -10.16 -20.15 32.19
C ILE A 679 -10.44 -21.04 33.41
N GLU A 680 -10.04 -22.30 33.37
CA GLU A 680 -10.19 -23.25 34.48
C GLU A 680 -9.29 -22.89 35.68
N SER A 681 -8.03 -22.48 35.47
CA SER A 681 -7.13 -22.11 36.58
C SER A 681 -7.61 -20.89 37.38
N TYR A 682 -8.37 -20.00 36.74
CA TYR A 682 -8.94 -18.83 37.40
C TYR A 682 -10.36 -19.04 37.93
N PHE A 683 -11.22 -19.75 37.18
CA PHE A 683 -12.67 -19.83 37.41
C PHE A 683 -13.22 -21.25 37.57
N GLY A 684 -12.36 -22.27 37.47
CA GLY A 684 -12.71 -23.66 37.72
C GLY A 684 -12.95 -23.95 39.21
N PRO A 685 -13.36 -25.18 39.54
CA PRO A 685 -13.72 -25.56 40.91
C PRO A 685 -12.58 -25.34 41.93
N GLU A 686 -11.34 -25.54 41.49
CA GLU A 686 -10.09 -25.39 42.26
C GLU A 686 -9.35 -24.06 41.95
N GLY A 687 -9.98 -23.14 41.22
CA GLY A 687 -9.35 -21.91 40.73
C GLY A 687 -9.10 -20.83 41.80
N ILE A 688 -8.23 -19.86 41.48
CA ILE A 688 -7.85 -18.74 42.37
C ILE A 688 -9.07 -17.98 42.89
N TYR A 689 -10.10 -17.84 42.04
CA TYR A 689 -11.40 -17.33 42.45
C TYR A 689 -12.31 -18.53 42.71
N ARG A 690 -12.51 -18.89 43.98
CA ARG A 690 -13.47 -19.93 44.36
C ARG A 690 -14.81 -19.57 43.75
N ALA A 691 -15.30 -20.46 42.88
CA ALA A 691 -16.52 -20.27 42.13
C ALA A 691 -17.68 -19.78 43.03
N ASN A 692 -17.76 -20.30 44.25
CA ASN A 692 -18.87 -20.06 45.16
C ASN A 692 -18.90 -18.66 45.82
N GLU A 693 -17.80 -17.89 45.82
CA GLU A 693 -17.74 -16.55 46.45
C GLU A 693 -17.80 -15.40 45.44
N VAL A 694 -17.39 -15.64 44.19
CA VAL A 694 -17.29 -14.60 43.15
C VAL A 694 -18.31 -14.80 42.02
N LEU A 695 -18.82 -16.02 41.76
CA LEU A 695 -19.78 -16.23 40.68
C LEU A 695 -21.11 -15.48 40.83
N PRO A 696 -21.77 -15.30 42.00
CA PRO A 696 -23.07 -14.61 41.98
C PRO A 696 -22.92 -13.15 41.53
N THR A 697 -21.91 -12.44 42.02
CA THR A 697 -21.66 -11.02 41.70
C THR A 697 -21.02 -10.83 40.32
N ALA A 698 -20.17 -11.77 39.88
CA ALA A 698 -19.59 -11.77 38.54
C ALA A 698 -20.59 -12.26 37.48
N GLN A 699 -21.39 -13.31 37.72
CA GLN A 699 -22.47 -13.74 36.82
C GLN A 699 -23.56 -12.70 36.70
N GLU A 700 -23.88 -11.94 37.75
CA GLU A 700 -24.89 -10.88 37.65
C GLU A 700 -24.35 -9.65 36.90
N ARG A 701 -23.08 -9.27 37.11
CA ARG A 701 -22.43 -8.15 36.38
C ARG A 701 -22.06 -8.51 34.94
N PHE A 702 -21.39 -9.65 34.73
CA PHE A 702 -21.11 -10.17 33.40
C PHE A 702 -22.39 -10.60 32.71
N GLY A 703 -23.34 -11.28 33.36
CA GLY A 703 -24.62 -11.67 32.76
C GLY A 703 -25.44 -10.51 32.22
N ASN A 704 -25.52 -9.38 32.95
CA ASN A 704 -26.23 -8.18 32.48
C ASN A 704 -25.50 -7.43 31.35
N LEU A 705 -24.17 -7.37 31.38
CA LEU A 705 -23.36 -6.81 30.29
C LEU A 705 -23.37 -7.72 29.04
N ASN A 706 -23.30 -9.02 29.25
CA ASN A 706 -23.32 -10.09 28.25
C ASN A 706 -24.70 -10.19 27.61
N GLU A 707 -25.80 -10.06 28.36
CA GLU A 707 -27.16 -9.99 27.82
C GLU A 707 -27.34 -8.76 26.92
N LYS A 708 -26.94 -7.58 27.36
CA LYS A 708 -27.06 -6.35 26.54
C LYS A 708 -26.12 -6.36 25.34
N PHE A 709 -24.90 -6.85 25.51
CA PHE A 709 -23.92 -6.99 24.43
C PHE A 709 -24.39 -8.03 23.40
N TRP A 710 -24.74 -9.25 23.81
CA TRP A 710 -25.18 -10.31 22.90
C TRP A 710 -26.57 -10.08 22.33
N SER A 711 -27.51 -9.45 23.05
CA SER A 711 -28.82 -9.09 22.46
C SER A 711 -28.66 -8.04 21.36
N ARG A 712 -27.81 -7.02 21.57
CA ARG A 712 -27.47 -6.02 20.53
C ARG A 712 -26.68 -6.66 19.38
N PHE A 713 -25.66 -7.44 19.68
CA PHE A 713 -24.83 -8.13 18.68
C PHE A 713 -25.66 -9.13 17.85
N ASN A 714 -26.55 -9.90 18.49
CA ASN A 714 -27.49 -10.79 17.79
C ASN A 714 -28.51 -10.03 16.96
N SER A 715 -29.00 -8.88 17.43
CA SER A 715 -29.91 -8.05 16.62
C SER A 715 -29.23 -7.49 15.35
N LEU A 716 -27.91 -7.29 15.40
CA LEU A 716 -27.07 -6.86 14.28
C LEU A 716 -26.77 -7.99 13.28
N LEU A 717 -26.70 -9.24 13.75
CA LEU A 717 -26.33 -10.42 12.94
C LEU A 717 -27.51 -11.30 12.49
N ARG A 718 -28.73 -11.01 12.96
CA ARG A 718 -29.92 -11.81 12.62
C ARG A 718 -30.42 -11.51 11.20
N PRO A 719 -30.69 -12.54 10.37
CA PRO A 719 -31.56 -12.37 9.21
C PRO A 719 -32.94 -11.90 9.68
N LYS A 720 -33.58 -10.97 8.95
CA LYS A 720 -34.88 -10.35 9.32
C LYS A 720 -36.05 -11.33 9.58
N ARG A 721 -35.86 -12.65 9.40
CA ARG A 721 -36.87 -13.70 9.57
C ARG A 721 -36.51 -14.77 10.63
N ALA A 722 -35.46 -14.59 11.42
CA ALA A 722 -35.12 -15.52 12.50
C ALA A 722 -35.93 -15.23 13.78
N ALA A 723 -36.41 -16.28 14.46
CA ALA A 723 -37.13 -16.16 15.72
C ALA A 723 -36.25 -15.50 16.81
N PRO A 724 -36.84 -14.73 17.75
CA PRO A 724 -36.09 -14.17 18.87
C PRO A 724 -35.56 -15.30 19.78
N VAL A 725 -34.24 -15.30 20.00
CA VAL A 725 -33.54 -16.14 21.00
C VAL A 725 -34.22 -15.94 22.35
N ASN A 726 -34.72 -17.04 22.91
CA ASN A 726 -35.38 -17.06 24.21
C ASN A 726 -34.38 -16.84 25.35
N LYS A 727 -34.81 -16.22 26.46
CA LYS A 727 -33.99 -16.05 27.69
C LYS A 727 -33.36 -17.36 28.19
N ALA A 728 -34.03 -18.49 27.98
CA ALA A 728 -33.53 -19.83 28.33
C ALA A 728 -32.28 -20.28 27.55
N GLU A 729 -32.01 -19.75 26.33
CA GLU A 729 -30.78 -20.03 25.56
C GLU A 729 -29.59 -19.15 25.98
N ILE A 730 -29.85 -18.11 26.79
CA ILE A 730 -28.84 -17.22 27.36
C ILE A 730 -28.35 -17.77 28.70
N GLU A 731 -29.25 -18.33 29.52
CA GLU A 731 -28.90 -19.10 30.73
C GLU A 731 -28.08 -20.37 30.42
N ALA A 732 -28.13 -20.87 29.18
CA ALA A 732 -27.34 -22.00 28.72
C ALA A 732 -25.82 -21.74 28.68
N LEU A 733 -25.33 -20.52 28.92
CA LEU A 733 -23.89 -20.24 29.00
C LEU A 733 -23.20 -21.08 30.09
N GLY A 734 -23.90 -21.32 31.21
CA GLY A 734 -23.45 -22.20 32.28
C GLY A 734 -23.43 -23.70 31.90
N LYS A 735 -24.19 -24.12 30.88
CA LYS A 735 -24.17 -25.49 30.33
C LYS A 735 -23.19 -25.68 29.17
N VAL A 736 -22.81 -24.59 28.49
CA VAL A 736 -21.83 -24.61 27.38
C VAL A 736 -20.41 -24.67 27.94
N MET A 737 -20.15 -24.01 29.07
CA MET A 737 -18.92 -24.18 29.84
C MET A 737 -19.03 -25.42 30.72
N ASN A 738 -18.87 -26.60 30.13
CA ASN A 738 -18.69 -27.84 30.90
C ASN A 738 -17.30 -27.78 31.58
N LEU A 739 -17.21 -27.06 32.71
CA LEU A 739 -16.00 -26.89 33.52
C LEU A 739 -15.60 -28.19 34.26
N ASP A 740 -16.34 -29.28 34.07
CA ASP A 740 -16.06 -30.61 34.64
C ASP A 740 -14.93 -31.36 33.90
N LYS A 741 -14.43 -30.82 32.77
CA LYS A 741 -13.29 -31.39 32.06
C LYS A 741 -12.02 -30.63 32.42
N THR A 742 -11.06 -31.32 33.01
CA THR A 742 -9.72 -30.81 33.28
C THR A 742 -8.88 -30.72 32.00
N PHE A 743 -8.43 -29.52 31.66
CA PHE A 743 -7.59 -29.28 30.47
C PHE A 743 -6.12 -29.10 30.86
N TYR A 744 -5.27 -30.13 30.72
CA TYR A 744 -3.85 -30.06 31.14
C TYR A 744 -2.88 -29.47 30.10
N ASN A 745 -3.35 -29.01 28.94
CA ASN A 745 -2.47 -28.56 27.87
C ASN A 745 -2.07 -27.08 28.04
N PRO A 746 -0.77 -26.74 28.00
CA PRO A 746 -0.33 -25.36 28.10
C PRO A 746 -0.84 -24.54 26.89
N PRO A 747 -1.17 -23.25 27.10
CA PRO A 747 -1.73 -22.42 26.05
C PRO A 747 -0.74 -22.23 24.90
N LYS A 748 -1.20 -22.50 23.69
CA LYS A 748 -0.48 -22.23 22.43
C LYS A 748 -1.28 -21.21 21.62
N GLY A 749 -0.58 -20.27 21.00
CA GLY A 749 -1.20 -19.23 20.19
C GLY A 749 -0.35 -18.90 18.97
N ASP A 750 -0.98 -18.74 17.81
CA ASP A 750 -0.35 -18.23 16.61
C ASP A 750 -1.18 -17.08 16.06
N PHE A 751 -0.51 -15.95 15.81
CA PHE A 751 -1.12 -14.76 15.24
C PHE A 751 -0.44 -14.43 13.93
N PHE A 752 -1.21 -13.94 12.97
CA PHE A 752 -0.70 -13.43 11.71
C PHE A 752 -1.36 -12.13 11.33
N LEU A 753 -0.60 -11.29 10.63
CA LEU A 753 -1.07 -10.11 9.93
C LEU A 753 -0.65 -10.23 8.47
N ARG A 754 -1.62 -10.13 7.56
CA ARG A 754 -1.38 -9.94 6.14
C ARG A 754 -1.76 -8.53 5.75
N LEU A 755 -0.94 -7.89 4.94
CA LEU A 755 -1.21 -6.60 4.32
C LEU A 755 -1.16 -6.79 2.81
N PHE A 756 -2.19 -6.34 2.09
CA PHE A 756 -2.28 -6.50 0.63
C PHE A 756 -2.08 -7.95 0.14
N GLY A 757 -2.64 -8.90 0.90
CA GLY A 757 -2.54 -10.34 0.65
C GLY A 757 -1.16 -10.97 0.94
N ALA A 758 -0.16 -10.20 1.40
CA ALA A 758 1.14 -10.72 1.83
C ALA A 758 1.17 -10.87 3.34
N GLU A 759 1.60 -12.02 3.86
CA GLU A 759 1.78 -12.19 5.30
C GLU A 759 3.04 -11.44 5.74
N VAL A 760 2.88 -10.36 6.51
CA VAL A 760 3.99 -9.45 6.87
C VAL A 760 4.53 -9.69 8.26
N ALA A 761 3.70 -10.23 9.15
CA ALA A 761 4.07 -10.53 10.52
C ALA A 761 3.40 -11.81 10.99
N THR A 762 4.16 -12.62 11.73
CA THR A 762 3.65 -13.78 12.47
C THR A 762 4.22 -13.77 13.88
N TYR A 763 3.42 -14.19 14.85
CA TYR A 763 3.86 -14.37 16.22
C TYR A 763 3.36 -15.70 16.77
N SER A 764 4.28 -16.50 17.30
CA SER A 764 3.99 -17.85 17.80
C SER A 764 4.37 -17.97 19.27
N TYR A 765 3.34 -18.19 20.10
CA TYR A 765 3.42 -18.43 21.53
C TYR A 765 3.33 -19.94 21.82
N ARG A 766 4.28 -20.46 22.61
CA ARG A 766 4.47 -21.89 22.91
C ARG A 766 4.95 -22.17 24.35
N ARG A 767 4.95 -21.18 25.26
CA ARG A 767 5.52 -21.34 26.62
C ARG A 767 4.47 -21.87 27.60
N GLY A 768 4.86 -22.81 28.45
CA GLY A 768 4.17 -23.12 29.71
C GLY A 768 4.48 -22.06 30.77
N LEU A 769 3.63 -21.95 31.80
CA LEU A 769 3.76 -20.96 32.88
C LEU A 769 4.92 -21.20 33.85
N ASP A 770 5.68 -22.30 33.71
CA ASP A 770 6.78 -22.67 34.63
C ASP A 770 8.11 -21.92 34.37
N ALA A 771 8.09 -20.76 33.72
CA ALA A 771 9.30 -19.95 33.54
C ALA A 771 9.46 -18.97 34.73
N PRO A 772 10.55 -19.04 35.52
CA PRO A 772 10.84 -18.09 36.61
C PRO A 772 11.13 -16.65 36.14
N ASP A 773 10.98 -16.37 34.83
CA ASP A 773 11.19 -15.07 34.21
C ASP A 773 9.96 -14.15 34.25
N ALA A 774 8.81 -14.60 34.77
CA ALA A 774 7.71 -13.68 35.06
C ALA A 774 8.16 -12.59 36.06
N ASP A 775 9.03 -12.95 37.02
CA ASP A 775 9.63 -12.00 37.96
C ASP A 775 10.69 -11.09 37.32
N ILE A 776 11.39 -11.55 36.25
CA ILE A 776 12.40 -10.75 35.54
C ILE A 776 11.76 -9.71 34.62
N ILE A 777 10.54 -9.94 34.12
CA ILE A 777 9.81 -8.99 33.28
C ILE A 777 9.31 -7.78 34.10
N PHE A 778 9.09 -7.94 35.41
CA PHE A 778 8.56 -6.84 36.25
C PHE A 778 9.66 -5.99 36.92
N ASP A 779 10.89 -6.47 37.05
CA ASP A 779 11.97 -5.76 37.79
C ASP A 779 12.74 -4.70 36.97
N GLN A 780 12.41 -4.48 35.68
CA GLN A 780 13.02 -3.43 34.85
C GLN A 780 12.12 -2.19 34.76
N ILE A 781 12.64 -1.06 35.26
CA ILE A 781 12.10 0.29 35.05
C ILE A 781 12.09 0.59 33.54
N PHE A 782 10.94 0.45 32.88
CA PHE A 782 10.83 0.69 31.44
C PHE A 782 10.68 2.18 31.15
N ARG A 783 11.76 2.82 30.69
CA ARG A 783 11.67 4.03 29.85
C ARG A 783 11.86 3.62 28.38
N VAL A 784 10.85 3.88 27.56
CA VAL A 784 10.79 3.54 26.14
C VAL A 784 10.56 4.81 25.35
N GLU A 785 11.60 5.29 24.68
CA GLU A 785 11.54 6.38 23.72
C GLU A 785 11.51 5.79 22.30
N ILE A 786 10.38 5.90 21.61
CA ILE A 786 10.21 5.47 20.22
C ILE A 786 9.97 6.70 19.37
N ALA A 787 10.78 6.92 18.35
CA ALA A 787 10.50 7.92 17.33
C ALA A 787 10.80 7.36 15.94
N ARG A 788 9.79 7.37 15.07
CA ARG A 788 9.82 6.74 13.75
C ARG A 788 9.12 7.60 12.72
N SER A 789 9.69 7.63 11.52
CA SER A 789 9.07 8.24 10.35
C SER A 789 8.82 7.18 9.28
N VAL A 790 7.66 7.24 8.64
CA VAL A 790 7.21 6.29 7.62
C VAL A 790 6.54 7.02 6.46
N MET A 791 6.84 6.59 5.23
CA MET A 791 6.14 7.01 4.02
C MET A 791 5.08 5.96 3.68
N PHE A 792 3.87 6.15 4.21
CA PHE A 792 2.78 5.17 4.10
C PHE A 792 2.02 5.25 2.77
N LEU A 793 2.16 6.36 2.02
CA LEU A 793 1.51 6.57 0.73
C LEU A 793 2.49 7.20 -0.25
N ASP A 794 2.56 6.65 -1.45
CA ASP A 794 3.45 7.11 -2.51
C ASP A 794 2.99 6.48 -3.82
N ARG A 795 2.15 7.21 -4.52
CA ARG A 795 1.53 6.78 -5.78
C ARG A 795 1.79 7.85 -6.83
N ILE A 796 2.36 7.43 -7.95
CA ILE A 796 2.55 8.30 -9.12
C ILE A 796 1.83 7.65 -10.31
N SER A 797 1.05 8.43 -11.03
CA SER A 797 0.38 8.00 -12.24
C SER A 797 0.66 9.02 -13.34
N THR A 798 1.14 8.53 -14.48
CA THR A 798 1.51 9.36 -15.63
C THR A 798 0.50 9.12 -16.74
N PHE A 799 -0.05 10.21 -17.27
CA PHE A 799 -0.98 10.22 -18.40
C PHE A 799 -0.41 11.07 -19.53
N PRO A 800 -0.48 10.62 -20.80
CA PRO A 800 -0.11 11.44 -21.93
C PRO A 800 -1.12 12.58 -22.13
N THR A 801 -0.62 13.73 -22.56
CA THR A 801 -1.46 14.83 -23.05
C THR A 801 -1.35 14.97 -24.57
N ILE A 802 -2.35 15.57 -25.21
CA ILE A 802 -2.31 15.90 -26.66
C ILE A 802 -1.15 16.86 -27.03
N ALA A 803 -0.53 17.53 -26.05
CA ALA A 803 0.65 18.36 -26.26
C ALA A 803 1.97 17.56 -26.27
N GLY A 804 1.92 16.24 -26.00
CA GLY A 804 3.11 15.40 -25.87
C GLY A 804 3.85 15.58 -24.55
N LEU A 805 3.21 16.23 -23.57
CA LEU A 805 3.74 16.40 -22.23
C LEU A 805 3.10 15.39 -21.25
N PRO A 806 3.88 14.76 -20.35
CA PRO A 806 3.32 13.91 -19.31
C PRO A 806 2.55 14.73 -18.26
N LEU A 807 1.28 14.39 -18.05
CA LEU A 807 0.49 14.80 -16.89
C LEU A 807 0.73 13.80 -15.76
N ARG A 808 1.33 14.26 -14.66
CA ARG A 808 1.63 13.46 -13.47
C ARG A 808 0.69 13.80 -12.33
N LEU A 809 -0.01 12.77 -11.87
CA LEU A 809 -0.71 12.75 -10.59
C LEU A 809 0.19 12.08 -9.55
N ALA A 810 0.54 12.78 -8.48
CA ALA A 810 1.30 12.19 -7.38
C ALA A 810 0.56 12.38 -6.05
N LEU A 811 0.50 11.33 -5.26
CA LEU A 811 -0.11 11.30 -3.93
C LEU A 811 0.90 10.70 -2.95
N ASN A 812 1.41 11.54 -2.06
CA ASN A 812 2.43 11.18 -1.08
C ASN A 812 1.87 11.38 0.33
N GLY A 813 2.19 10.48 1.25
CA GLY A 813 1.79 10.55 2.64
C GLY A 813 2.93 10.09 3.53
N THR A 814 3.36 10.96 4.44
CA THR A 814 4.39 10.68 5.42
C THR A 814 3.86 10.94 6.83
N ALA A 815 4.19 10.05 7.76
CA ALA A 815 3.83 10.17 9.16
C ALA A 815 5.08 10.04 10.02
N SER A 816 5.16 10.83 11.07
CA SER A 816 6.20 10.78 12.09
C SER A 816 5.53 10.62 13.45
N LEU A 817 5.83 9.53 14.12
CA LEU A 817 5.29 9.18 15.44
C LEU A 817 6.43 9.21 16.44
N ALA A 818 6.24 9.90 17.55
CA ALA A 818 7.14 9.88 18.69
C ALA A 818 6.36 9.60 19.97
N LEU A 819 6.85 8.66 20.78
CA LEU A 819 6.27 8.26 22.05
C LEU A 819 7.41 8.18 23.07
N ASP A 820 7.35 9.02 24.10
CA ASP A 820 8.20 8.88 25.30
C ASP A 820 7.33 8.28 26.41
N PHE A 821 7.64 7.05 26.80
CA PHE A 821 6.97 6.32 27.87
C PHE A 821 7.95 6.09 29.01
N GLU A 822 7.60 6.48 30.23
CA GLU A 822 8.40 6.23 31.43
C GLU A 822 7.51 5.61 32.52
N SER A 823 7.87 4.41 32.98
CA SER A 823 7.20 3.72 34.07
C SER A 823 8.05 3.72 35.34
N GLN A 824 7.44 4.08 36.47
CA GLN A 824 8.03 4.07 37.80
C GLN A 824 7.17 3.15 38.68
N ILE A 825 7.49 1.86 38.72
CA ILE A 825 6.79 0.83 39.51
C ILE A 825 7.69 0.37 40.65
N ASP A 826 7.21 0.41 41.89
CA ASP A 826 7.90 -0.17 43.05
C ASP A 826 7.38 -1.60 43.32
N VAL A 827 7.91 -2.56 42.57
CA VAL A 827 7.49 -3.98 42.64
C VAL A 827 7.75 -4.59 44.02
N LYS A 828 8.79 -4.13 44.73
CA LYS A 828 9.12 -4.61 46.08
C LYS A 828 8.10 -4.13 47.11
N ALA A 829 7.56 -2.92 46.95
CA ALA A 829 6.45 -2.44 47.75
C ALA A 829 5.15 -3.20 47.44
N ILE A 830 4.86 -3.48 46.16
CA ILE A 830 3.70 -4.27 45.71
C ILE A 830 3.71 -5.68 46.31
N LEU A 831 4.87 -6.36 46.29
CA LEU A 831 5.02 -7.73 46.81
C LEU A 831 4.95 -7.81 48.34
N ARG A 832 5.35 -6.74 49.06
CA ARG A 832 5.32 -6.70 50.53
C ARG A 832 3.96 -6.28 51.09
N ASP A 833 3.33 -5.26 50.50
CA ASP A 833 1.98 -4.82 50.85
C ASP A 833 1.31 -4.13 49.64
N PRO A 834 0.43 -4.83 48.91
CA PRO A 834 -0.26 -4.31 47.72
C PRO A 834 -1.05 -3.03 48.00
N LYS A 835 -1.42 -2.79 49.27
CA LYS A 835 -2.21 -1.62 49.66
C LYS A 835 -1.37 -0.34 49.66
N THR A 836 -0.03 -0.41 49.75
CA THR A 836 0.87 0.76 49.83
C THR A 836 1.60 1.09 48.54
N ALA A 837 1.32 0.36 47.46
CA ALA A 837 2.00 0.50 46.18
C ALA A 837 1.65 1.78 45.42
N SER A 838 2.66 2.51 44.94
CA SER A 838 2.46 3.66 44.04
C SER A 838 2.93 3.33 42.62
N LEU A 839 2.14 3.74 41.61
CA LEU A 839 2.38 3.50 40.19
C LEU A 839 2.59 4.83 39.44
N GLY A 840 3.82 5.15 39.03
CA GLY A 840 4.08 6.28 38.15
C GLY A 840 4.06 5.86 36.68
N LEU A 841 3.25 6.49 35.84
CA LEU A 841 3.16 6.18 34.40
C LEU A 841 3.16 7.46 33.55
N THR A 842 4.32 7.96 33.16
CA THR A 842 4.41 9.14 32.28
C THR A 842 4.35 8.71 30.81
N ILE A 843 3.41 9.26 30.05
CA ILE A 843 3.25 8.97 28.61
C ILE A 843 3.15 10.28 27.84
N ILE A 844 4.03 10.48 26.86
CA ILE A 844 4.07 11.69 26.03
C ILE A 844 4.01 11.28 24.56
N PRO A 845 2.79 11.18 23.97
CA PRO A 845 2.62 10.90 22.55
C PRO A 845 2.77 12.17 21.72
N MET A 846 3.27 12.02 20.49
CA MET A 846 3.36 13.05 19.47
C MET A 846 3.20 12.39 18.10
N ALA A 847 2.35 12.95 17.25
CA ALA A 847 2.12 12.45 15.91
C ALA A 847 2.04 13.62 14.94
N SER A 848 2.75 13.53 13.81
CA SER A 848 2.68 14.51 12.74
C SER A 848 2.58 13.80 11.41
N THR A 849 1.61 14.17 10.59
CA THR A 849 1.34 13.55 9.29
C THR A 849 1.22 14.63 8.24
N GLU A 850 1.88 14.45 7.09
CA GLU A 850 1.73 15.28 5.90
C GLU A 850 1.20 14.41 4.77
N ILE A 851 0.09 14.84 4.16
CA ILE A 851 -0.45 14.24 2.94
C ILE A 851 -0.38 15.30 1.86
N SER A 852 0.34 15.01 0.78
CA SER A 852 0.43 15.89 -0.38
C SER A 852 -0.15 15.22 -1.62
N ALA A 853 -1.05 15.93 -2.32
CA ALA A 853 -1.60 15.53 -3.60
C ALA A 853 -1.21 16.58 -4.65
N SER A 854 -0.65 16.15 -5.77
CA SER A 854 -0.23 17.06 -6.85
C SER A 854 -0.72 16.57 -8.20
N MET A 855 -1.13 17.52 -9.03
CA MET A 855 -1.51 17.32 -10.43
C MET A 855 -0.76 18.36 -11.25
N GLY A 856 0.09 17.92 -12.17
CA GLY A 856 0.94 18.84 -12.91
C GLY A 856 1.61 18.20 -14.12
N VAL A 857 2.05 19.04 -15.03
CA VAL A 857 2.66 18.67 -16.30
C VAL A 857 4.17 18.85 -16.21
N GLU A 858 4.91 17.93 -16.80
CA GLU A 858 6.37 17.95 -16.83
C GLU A 858 6.88 18.27 -18.24
N VAL A 859 7.89 19.13 -18.32
CA VAL A 859 8.55 19.55 -19.55
C VAL A 859 10.05 19.69 -19.29
N ASN A 860 10.85 18.89 -19.99
CA ASN A 860 12.27 18.74 -19.70
C ASN A 860 12.49 18.40 -18.21
N ASN A 861 13.30 19.17 -17.48
CA ASN A 861 13.64 18.92 -16.07
C ASN A 861 12.74 19.71 -15.11
N LEU A 862 11.61 20.25 -15.59
CA LEU A 862 10.71 21.07 -14.78
C LEU A 862 9.29 20.51 -14.75
N ARG A 863 8.67 20.56 -13.57
CA ARG A 863 7.28 20.15 -13.34
C ARG A 863 6.47 21.31 -12.78
N TYR A 864 5.31 21.58 -13.39
CA TYR A 864 4.42 22.67 -12.99
C TYR A 864 3.00 22.18 -12.81
N GLY A 865 2.33 22.67 -11.78
CA GLY A 865 0.95 22.27 -11.54
C GLY A 865 0.37 22.83 -10.27
N VAL A 866 -0.61 22.10 -9.74
CA VAL A 866 -1.29 22.41 -8.49
C VAL A 866 -0.98 21.34 -7.46
N LYS A 867 -0.79 21.76 -6.21
CA LYS A 867 -0.45 20.89 -5.09
C LYS A 867 -1.29 21.26 -3.87
N THR A 868 -1.88 20.25 -3.26
CA THR A 868 -2.60 20.34 -1.99
C THR A 868 -1.76 19.65 -0.93
N ILE A 869 -1.52 20.32 0.18
CA ILE A 869 -0.82 19.77 1.35
C ILE A 869 -1.77 19.81 2.54
N LEU A 870 -2.00 18.65 3.15
CA LEU A 870 -2.75 18.48 4.39
C LEU A 870 -1.77 18.07 5.49
N ASN A 871 -1.57 18.96 6.46
CA ASN A 871 -0.83 18.68 7.67
C ASN A 871 -1.80 18.32 8.80
N LEU A 872 -1.57 17.18 9.44
CA LEU A 872 -2.27 16.75 10.64
C LEU A 872 -1.22 16.65 11.76
N HIS A 873 -1.36 17.47 12.79
CA HIS A 873 -0.39 17.52 13.87
C HIS A 873 -1.08 17.31 15.22
N SER A 874 -0.51 16.46 16.06
CA SER A 874 -0.91 16.24 17.45
C SER A 874 0.28 16.61 18.34
N SER A 875 0.05 17.58 19.23
CA SER A 875 1.09 18.07 20.14
C SER A 875 1.37 17.09 21.28
N ARG A 876 2.49 17.30 21.97
CA ARG A 876 2.90 16.47 23.12
C ARG A 876 1.84 16.49 24.22
N GLY A 877 1.31 15.31 24.53
CA GLY A 877 0.33 15.13 25.61
C GLY A 877 0.86 15.46 27.01
N GLY A 878 -0.04 15.56 27.97
CA GLY A 878 0.28 15.74 29.40
C GLY A 878 0.77 14.45 30.07
N GLY A 879 1.61 14.58 31.08
CA GLY A 879 2.07 13.43 31.88
C GLY A 879 0.94 12.90 32.76
N MET A 880 0.76 11.58 32.82
CA MET A 880 -0.21 10.95 33.69
C MET A 880 0.52 10.40 34.93
N LYS A 881 -0.09 10.45 36.11
CA LYS A 881 0.46 9.82 37.31
C LYS A 881 -0.68 9.23 38.11
N ALA A 882 -0.59 7.95 38.48
CA ALA A 882 -1.67 7.21 39.13
C ALA A 882 -1.18 6.54 40.42
N SER A 883 -1.32 7.20 41.56
CA SER A 883 -0.89 6.65 42.85
C SER A 883 -2.05 5.95 43.57
N TRP A 884 -1.79 4.74 44.09
CA TRP A 884 -2.71 4.03 44.97
C TRP A 884 -2.29 4.24 46.42
N HIS A 885 -3.21 4.70 47.27
CA HIS A 885 -2.93 4.99 48.68
C HIS A 885 -3.76 4.08 49.59
N GLN A 886 -3.08 3.17 50.29
CA GLN A 886 -3.60 2.34 51.39
C GLN A 886 -4.90 1.55 51.08
N GLY A 887 -5.10 1.11 49.84
CA GLY A 887 -6.31 0.34 49.46
C GLY A 887 -7.64 1.13 49.52
N LYS A 888 -7.61 2.43 49.81
CA LYS A 888 -8.81 3.25 50.08
C LYS A 888 -8.96 4.45 49.16
N SER A 889 -7.86 5.02 48.64
CA SER A 889 -7.93 6.13 47.70
C SER A 889 -7.02 5.91 46.50
N PHE A 890 -7.58 6.18 45.32
CA PHE A 890 -6.89 6.20 44.04
C PHE A 890 -6.70 7.67 43.66
N GLU A 891 -5.45 8.13 43.59
CA GLU A 891 -5.11 9.48 43.18
C GLU A 891 -4.61 9.46 41.74
N PHE A 892 -5.41 10.01 40.85
CA PHE A 892 -5.07 10.21 39.44
C PHE A 892 -4.73 11.68 39.21
N LYS A 893 -3.49 11.95 38.82
CA LYS A 893 -3.00 13.29 38.51
C LYS A 893 -2.64 13.36 37.02
N LEU A 894 -3.31 14.26 36.31
CA LEU A 894 -3.03 14.56 34.91
C LEU A 894 -2.30 15.90 34.84
N ASP A 895 -1.00 15.88 34.52
CA ASP A 895 -0.17 17.06 34.34
C ASP A 895 -0.34 17.59 32.92
N LEU A 896 -1.34 18.45 32.71
CA LEU A 896 -1.56 19.15 31.45
C LEU A 896 -0.54 20.28 31.25
N PRO A 897 -0.03 20.51 30.02
CA PRO A 897 0.90 21.60 29.74
C PRO A 897 0.28 22.97 30.01
N LYS A 898 1.08 23.92 30.54
CA LYS A 898 0.60 25.20 31.09
C LYS A 898 0.15 26.26 30.07
N THR A 899 0.48 26.12 28.78
CA THR A 899 0.30 27.20 27.80
C THR A 899 -0.73 26.89 26.70
N LYS A 900 -0.63 25.75 26.00
CA LYS A 900 -1.63 25.29 25.00
C LYS A 900 -1.37 23.83 24.62
N MET A 901 -2.41 23.00 24.52
CA MET A 901 -2.33 21.64 23.97
C MET A 901 -3.21 21.56 22.73
N SER A 902 -2.64 21.22 21.58
CA SER A 902 -3.39 20.86 20.37
C SER A 902 -3.52 19.35 20.29
N LEU A 903 -4.73 18.83 20.54
CA LEU A 903 -4.99 17.38 20.44
C LEU A 903 -4.88 16.92 18.98
N VAL A 904 -5.49 17.69 18.07
CA VAL A 904 -5.37 17.53 16.62
C VAL A 904 -5.48 18.92 15.99
N ASP A 905 -4.45 19.35 15.28
CA ASP A 905 -4.46 20.50 14.37
C ASP A 905 -4.48 19.95 12.93
N ALA A 906 -5.41 20.45 12.12
CA ALA A 906 -5.52 20.05 10.73
C ALA A 906 -5.45 21.30 9.85
N LYS A 907 -4.41 21.38 9.02
CA LYS A 907 -4.17 22.51 8.12
C LYS A 907 -4.10 22.03 6.69
N SER A 908 -5.03 22.49 5.86
CA SER A 908 -5.02 22.28 4.41
C SER A 908 -4.51 23.54 3.71
N SER A 909 -3.62 23.39 2.74
CA SER A 909 -3.08 24.50 1.94
C SER A 909 -2.97 24.12 0.47
N LEU A 910 -3.37 25.05 -0.41
CA LEU A 910 -3.36 24.90 -1.85
C LEU A 910 -2.26 25.78 -2.46
N TYR A 911 -1.52 25.22 -3.40
CA TYR A 911 -0.38 25.86 -4.04
C TYR A 911 -0.40 25.66 -5.56
N VAL A 912 0.05 26.68 -6.28
CA VAL A 912 0.69 26.48 -7.59
C VAL A 912 2.16 26.17 -7.33
N PHE A 913 2.72 25.17 -7.99
CA PHE A 913 4.12 24.79 -7.80
C PHE A 913 4.92 24.78 -9.10
N SER A 914 6.21 25.08 -8.98
CA SER A 914 7.26 24.82 -9.97
C SER A 914 8.33 23.97 -9.28
N GLN A 915 8.69 22.83 -9.86
CA GLN A 915 9.69 21.92 -9.32
C GLN A 915 10.77 21.63 -10.36
N ASN A 916 12.03 21.78 -9.97
CA ASN A 916 13.16 21.25 -10.72
C ASN A 916 13.41 19.79 -10.31
N ILE A 917 13.42 18.92 -11.30
CA ILE A 917 13.45 17.47 -11.12
C ILE A 917 14.86 16.99 -10.75
N ASP A 918 15.89 17.65 -11.26
CA ASP A 918 17.29 17.24 -11.10
C ASP A 918 17.76 17.42 -9.65
N ASP A 919 17.60 18.64 -9.12
CA ASP A 919 18.00 19.00 -7.76
C ASP A 919 16.87 18.82 -6.72
N GLY A 920 15.64 18.57 -7.17
CA GLY A 920 14.47 18.38 -6.33
C GLY A 920 13.92 19.68 -5.72
N SER A 921 14.43 20.84 -6.09
CA SER A 921 13.99 22.13 -5.56
C SER A 921 12.56 22.44 -6.01
N GLU A 922 11.74 22.93 -5.07
CA GLU A 922 10.32 23.23 -5.30
C GLU A 922 10.01 24.66 -4.84
N LYS A 923 9.40 25.45 -5.73
CA LYS A 923 8.84 26.76 -5.43
C LYS A 923 7.32 26.62 -5.29
N LEU A 924 6.80 26.97 -4.11
CA LEU A 924 5.38 26.93 -3.80
C LEU A 924 4.81 28.35 -3.72
N GLN A 925 3.78 28.63 -4.52
CA GLN A 925 3.01 29.86 -4.45
C GLN A 925 1.62 29.54 -3.91
N LYS A 926 1.26 30.09 -2.75
CA LYS A 926 -0.05 29.83 -2.11
C LYS A 926 -1.16 30.40 -2.99
N MET A 927 -2.19 29.60 -3.24
CA MET A 927 -3.35 30.00 -4.04
C MET A 927 -4.30 30.89 -3.23
N ASN A 928 -4.90 31.88 -3.90
CA ASN A 928 -6.00 32.67 -3.38
C ASN A 928 -7.30 31.86 -3.46
N VAL A 929 -7.86 31.49 -2.31
CA VAL A 929 -9.11 30.73 -2.22
C VAL A 929 -10.29 31.70 -2.27
N LEU A 930 -11.20 31.51 -3.23
CA LEU A 930 -12.29 32.45 -3.52
C LEU A 930 -13.35 32.53 -2.40
N ASN A 931 -13.49 31.47 -1.59
CA ASN A 931 -14.40 31.39 -0.45
C ASN A 931 -13.69 30.71 0.73
N SER A 932 -13.12 31.48 1.66
CA SER A 932 -12.75 30.96 2.99
C SER A 932 -14.02 30.86 3.83
N VAL A 933 -14.46 29.65 4.17
CA VAL A 933 -15.46 29.42 5.22
C VAL A 933 -14.78 29.43 6.57
#